data_AF-A0A8T4SFG0-F1
#
_entry.id   AF-A0A8T4SFG0-F1
#
_cell.length_a   1.000
_cell.length_b   1.000
_cell.length_c   1.000
_cell.angle_alpha   90.00
_cell.angle_beta   90.00
_cell.angle_gamma   90.00
#
_symmetry.space_group_name_H-M   'P 1'
#
loop_
_entity.id
_entity.type
_entity.pdbx_description
1 polymer ?
#
loop_
_entity_poly.entity_id
_entity_poly.type
_entity_poly.pdbx_seq_one_letter_code
_entity_poly.pdbx_strand_id
1 'polypeptide(L)'
;MDSKSEKVSVSLFKPTITGFMVLQESNPIGIEFTSNMNLTLPINDITALYLNSFISSNFSGKVSLYDGNDRYTLLDYSILDLNEEVENSSIEFELNYNKISPEVAELSVAAEQYSCVEWKINDENICYGENSCCSLLNLESSGEKNESLYLNKWKYNAQDRNIVKAQVVYANYSLDIDDAYSDIRYSDIKGIVVDLFDKLPLSNVCGEACNLEGGNNYALEIIVESGSIEITNYTYQLTPNNAPEFKEVPNVTFSDSYTLDLSKYVSDKENNELNIGYLHVDGISVEFNGLTAIIRADSNFTGKAYTFFTVNDSSLSATSNIIELEVVDFKPKVVVGEDVRWVKKASVIDNKVILEHEPINITVTAEGEEILDRNVDIIIEGERKDLDEYEYDKKIEKLDEGINSASNDRKVAFEEEKSDFVKSKRLENTGRALRKLISITGNVVLNEEEADNTVLVINEDVQEVEIEYFTEAPIAIEEEMNNGKRVTISSDIGYEDVLAFADIPDTDANSIKLFHIVNGTKKLSNFDGYDSNDNNLVDYIEWTVPHLSNQTYEIILITEAEHLDENRNFVNDVYDYVKARDYNFTTIPASNYIRVKFERRLNSNNDITIYAKSNHSNASVFVYEKDKNDSIADFGTITDYGKYQILLTNLNESQDIFDLRTTNDVEFDYVVDPTTVSACGTLSTSNTQYDLTQNIASANGPCINIAANNITFDGHGYRITYGGGGTGIGINVTNSANVTIRGANVYKNLSNTATASNYGILLSNARNSTISNVTVRTNGTSANFGIYFSSSNQNIVTTSNITTGGDQDSNYGIFITDSSFNNNVTLSSIVSSGRVSNDWAVYIGTASNTISSNNITASGGGSTYGIYMSTASSSTITSNIITSNDVGIRADGNNAGSFLRYNTIKSGGIGLYLYSRYNTFVSNVINNSGTAIYLYEDSPAVTINNKFINTSIISVDGIALDLNTVICDGCNLSGNEFIDTPIRNYSITNPGGLLYFNDSRYGEIRFLKQINGSGSNLSHAIRINSNSIFVNASLRPGLNRSANVTVYNLPISSGNVAILKDNTVCDSSTSPTCNILQPLNRSTARFNVTEWSEYSVDVTSITVSSCQALNTNNMYYDLIEDISSVTGCIEVNASNITFDGHGHTITYGTGGKGQGINATNKVNITIKSAIIAKGSESDANNYGILLSEVENSTIINNTIRTNG
;
A
#
# COMPACT_ATOMS: atom_id res chain seq x y z
N MET A 1 36.27 -60.80 -20.21
CA MET A 1 37.40 -60.15 -20.90
C MET A 1 36.96 -58.74 -21.25
N ASP A 2 36.87 -57.84 -20.29
CA ASP A 2 37.91 -57.24 -19.42
C ASP A 2 38.49 -55.94 -20.02
N SER A 3 38.24 -54.87 -19.27
CA SER A 3 39.19 -53.77 -18.95
C SER A 3 39.70 -52.86 -20.08
N LYS A 4 40.00 -51.58 -19.91
CA LYS A 4 39.72 -50.53 -18.92
C LYS A 4 40.30 -49.22 -19.53
N SER A 5 39.80 -48.12 -18.99
CA SER A 5 40.36 -46.75 -18.90
C SER A 5 40.44 -45.88 -20.17
N GLU A 6 39.54 -44.91 -20.14
CA GLU A 6 39.29 -43.78 -21.02
C GLU A 6 40.42 -42.74 -21.07
N LYS A 7 40.48 -42.09 -22.24
CA LYS A 7 41.13 -40.80 -22.48
C LYS A 7 40.36 -39.71 -21.74
N VAL A 8 41.04 -38.87 -20.96
CA VAL A 8 40.50 -37.55 -20.59
C VAL A 8 41.13 -36.50 -21.49
N SER A 9 40.25 -35.86 -22.24
CA SER A 9 40.45 -34.72 -23.11
C SER A 9 40.73 -33.44 -22.33
N VAL A 10 41.75 -32.68 -22.76
CA VAL A 10 41.91 -31.26 -22.45
C VAL A 10 40.79 -30.52 -23.18
N SER A 11 39.78 -30.03 -22.45
CA SER A 11 38.80 -29.08 -22.94
C SER A 11 39.00 -27.74 -22.27
N LEU A 12 39.30 -26.72 -23.08
CA LEU A 12 39.11 -25.31 -22.76
C LEU A 12 37.68 -25.10 -22.22
N PHE A 13 37.56 -24.78 -20.93
CA PHE A 13 36.31 -24.24 -20.39
C PHE A 13 36.33 -22.71 -20.53
N LYS A 14 35.45 -22.26 -21.42
CA LYS A 14 34.93 -20.89 -21.47
C LYS A 14 34.26 -20.54 -20.13
N PRO A 15 34.22 -19.25 -19.75
CA PRO A 15 33.49 -18.82 -18.56
C PRO A 15 32.01 -19.06 -18.78
N THR A 16 31.36 -19.72 -17.82
CA THR A 16 29.90 -19.85 -17.78
C THR A 16 29.42 -18.97 -16.64
N ILE A 17 28.99 -17.77 -16.98
CA ILE A 17 28.19 -16.90 -16.12
C ILE A 17 26.79 -17.50 -16.03
N THR A 18 26.30 -17.77 -14.82
CA THR A 18 24.86 -17.86 -14.54
C THR A 18 24.60 -17.39 -13.11
N GLY A 19 24.35 -16.08 -12.92
CA GLY A 19 23.64 -15.61 -11.75
C GLY A 19 22.13 -15.82 -11.94
N PHE A 20 21.44 -16.14 -10.85
CA PHE A 20 19.98 -16.27 -10.83
C PHE A 20 19.31 -14.93 -10.44
N MET A 21 18.14 -14.74 -11.05
CA MET A 21 17.31 -13.54 -11.15
C MET A 21 16.43 -13.35 -9.88
N VAL A 22 16.42 -12.15 -9.28
CA VAL A 22 15.53 -11.76 -8.16
C VAL A 22 14.43 -10.84 -8.71
N LEU A 23 13.17 -11.18 -8.44
CA LEU A 23 12.02 -10.25 -8.55
C LEU A 23 12.01 -9.35 -7.31
N GLN A 24 12.15 -8.03 -7.46
CA GLN A 24 12.05 -7.08 -6.34
C GLN A 24 10.62 -6.55 -6.13
N GLU A 25 10.35 -6.07 -4.91
CA GLU A 25 9.06 -5.71 -4.34
C GLU A 25 8.27 -4.62 -5.11
N SER A 26 6.97 -4.59 -4.86
CA SER A 26 5.97 -3.71 -5.50
C SER A 26 6.14 -2.24 -5.10
N ASN A 27 6.43 -1.37 -6.07
CA ASN A 27 6.68 0.07 -5.90
C ASN A 27 5.39 0.87 -6.19
N PRO A 28 4.71 1.42 -5.18
CA PRO A 28 3.45 2.14 -5.37
C PRO A 28 3.62 3.45 -6.13
N ILE A 29 2.71 3.71 -7.08
CA ILE A 29 2.55 4.99 -7.78
C ILE A 29 1.27 5.67 -7.27
N GLY A 30 0.12 4.98 -7.36
CA GLY A 30 -1.17 5.43 -6.83
C GLY A 30 -1.77 6.66 -7.51
N ILE A 31 -1.41 6.94 -8.77
CA ILE A 31 -1.83 8.15 -9.50
C ILE A 31 -2.86 7.78 -10.56
N GLU A 32 -3.98 8.51 -10.59
CA GLU A 32 -4.99 8.48 -11.65
C GLU A 32 -4.69 9.55 -12.71
N PHE A 33 -4.55 9.12 -13.95
CA PHE A 33 -4.26 9.94 -15.12
C PHE A 33 -5.51 10.05 -15.99
N THR A 34 -5.92 11.30 -16.26
CA THR A 34 -7.02 11.65 -17.19
C THR A 34 -6.52 12.41 -18.42
N SER A 35 -5.21 12.59 -18.53
CA SER A 35 -4.53 13.29 -19.64
C SER A 35 -3.09 12.78 -19.77
N ASN A 36 -2.42 13.13 -20.87
CA ASN A 36 -1.07 12.66 -21.15
C ASN A 36 -0.06 13.13 -20.09
N MET A 37 0.81 12.23 -19.64
CA MET A 37 1.84 12.52 -18.64
C MET A 37 3.06 11.60 -18.82
N ASN A 38 4.25 12.10 -18.45
CA ASN A 38 5.46 11.27 -18.34
C ASN A 38 5.89 11.18 -16.88
N LEU A 39 6.21 9.96 -16.42
CA LEU A 39 6.58 9.62 -15.05
C LEU A 39 7.91 8.89 -15.04
N THR A 40 8.98 9.53 -14.59
CA THR A 40 10.30 8.89 -14.45
C THR A 40 10.30 7.85 -13.32
N LEU A 41 10.91 6.70 -13.55
CA LEU A 41 11.06 5.60 -12.59
C LEU A 41 12.51 5.55 -12.07
N PRO A 42 12.73 5.53 -10.74
CA PRO A 42 14.06 5.47 -10.13
C PRO A 42 14.61 4.03 -10.09
N ILE A 43 14.69 3.38 -11.25
CA ILE A 43 15.17 1.99 -11.41
C ILE A 43 16.15 1.94 -12.56
N ASN A 44 17.14 1.05 -12.45
CA ASN A 44 18.21 0.87 -13.44
C ASN A 44 18.53 -0.62 -13.57
N ASP A 45 19.15 -1.01 -14.69
CA ASP A 45 19.67 -2.37 -14.92
C ASP A 45 18.62 -3.49 -14.72
N ILE A 46 17.38 -3.18 -15.12
CA ILE A 46 16.27 -4.11 -15.04
C ILE A 46 16.16 -4.97 -16.32
N THR A 47 15.77 -6.23 -16.16
CA THR A 47 15.46 -7.15 -17.26
C THR A 47 13.98 -7.26 -17.54
N ALA A 48 13.13 -6.79 -16.64
CA ALA A 48 11.67 -6.74 -16.83
C ALA A 48 11.03 -5.68 -15.92
N LEU A 49 9.93 -5.08 -16.35
CA LEU A 49 9.07 -4.17 -15.59
C LEU A 49 7.60 -4.58 -15.71
N TYR A 50 6.89 -4.73 -14.60
CA TYR A 50 5.47 -5.06 -14.54
C TYR A 50 4.69 -3.94 -13.85
N LEU A 51 3.50 -3.62 -14.34
CA LEU A 51 2.60 -2.60 -13.80
C LEU A 51 1.31 -3.22 -13.25
N ASN A 52 0.86 -2.74 -12.10
CA ASN A 52 -0.51 -2.95 -11.62
C ASN A 52 -1.28 -1.63 -11.78
N SER A 53 -2.44 -1.66 -12.45
CA SER A 53 -3.24 -0.47 -12.73
C SER A 53 -4.75 -0.75 -12.71
N PHE A 54 -5.56 0.30 -12.77
CA PHE A 54 -6.99 0.24 -13.02
C PHE A 54 -7.35 1.16 -14.17
N ILE A 55 -8.24 0.76 -15.07
CA ILE A 55 -8.76 1.64 -16.12
C ILE A 55 -10.26 1.90 -15.91
N SER A 56 -10.74 3.11 -16.22
CA SER A 56 -12.17 3.43 -16.20
C SER A 56 -12.91 2.80 -17.38
N SER A 57 -14.23 2.64 -17.26
CA SER A 57 -15.09 2.43 -18.42
C SER A 57 -14.89 3.58 -19.40
N ASN A 58 -14.77 3.32 -20.70
CA ASN A 58 -14.43 4.23 -21.80
C ASN A 58 -12.95 4.66 -21.92
N PHE A 59 -12.04 4.05 -21.15
CA PHE A 59 -10.62 4.39 -21.24
C PHE A 59 -10.05 4.07 -22.63
N SER A 60 -9.44 5.06 -23.28
CA SER A 60 -8.65 4.87 -24.50
C SER A 60 -7.33 5.59 -24.34
N GLY A 61 -6.23 4.92 -24.67
CA GLY A 61 -4.90 5.41 -24.40
C GLY A 61 -3.84 4.32 -24.34
N LYS A 62 -2.60 4.72 -24.11
CA LYS A 62 -1.42 3.88 -24.17
C LYS A 62 -0.45 4.20 -23.03
N VAL A 63 0.18 3.18 -22.45
CA VAL A 63 1.28 3.34 -21.48
C VAL A 63 2.53 2.67 -22.04
N SER A 64 3.62 3.42 -22.14
CA SER A 64 4.91 2.96 -22.66
C SER A 64 6.04 3.26 -21.67
N LEU A 65 7.07 2.43 -21.63
CA LEU A 65 8.32 2.67 -20.92
C LEU A 65 9.31 3.23 -21.91
N TYR A 66 10.00 4.30 -21.55
CA TYR A 66 11.03 4.95 -22.32
C TYR A 66 12.34 4.87 -21.54
N ASP A 67 13.38 4.30 -22.13
CA ASP A 67 14.71 4.14 -21.50
C ASP A 67 15.72 5.23 -21.93
N GLY A 68 15.27 6.24 -22.68
CA GLY A 68 16.11 7.27 -23.27
C GLY A 68 16.43 7.06 -24.76
N ASN A 69 16.38 5.83 -25.27
CA ASN A 69 16.62 5.53 -26.68
C ASN A 69 15.40 4.90 -27.35
N ASP A 70 14.78 3.94 -26.67
CA ASP A 70 13.70 3.10 -27.19
C ASP A 70 12.43 3.21 -26.34
N ARG A 71 11.28 2.94 -26.98
CA ARG A 71 9.95 2.92 -26.34
C ARG A 71 9.39 1.51 -26.35
N TYR A 72 9.02 1.01 -25.18
CA TYR A 72 8.44 -0.31 -24.97
C TYR A 72 6.99 -0.16 -24.51
N THR A 73 6.03 -0.68 -25.24
CA THR A 73 4.61 -0.58 -24.89
C THR A 73 4.26 -1.55 -23.76
N LEU A 74 3.80 -1.06 -22.60
CA LEU A 74 3.30 -1.90 -21.51
C LEU A 74 1.81 -2.18 -21.66
N LEU A 75 1.05 -1.15 -22.04
CA LEU A 75 -0.39 -1.22 -22.20
C LEU A 75 -0.81 -0.45 -23.45
N ASP A 76 -1.65 -1.04 -24.30
CA ASP A 76 -2.25 -0.34 -25.44
C ASP A 76 -3.74 -0.63 -25.50
N TYR A 77 -4.55 0.39 -25.20
CA TYR A 77 -6.00 0.40 -25.30
C TYR A 77 -6.48 1.52 -26.24
N SER A 78 -5.58 1.99 -27.12
CA SER A 78 -5.90 2.97 -28.14
C SER A 78 -6.90 2.35 -29.11
N ILE A 79 -8.00 3.05 -29.38
CA ILE A 79 -9.06 2.52 -30.24
C ILE A 79 -8.74 2.93 -31.68
N LEU A 80 -8.40 1.95 -32.53
CA LEU A 80 -8.30 2.16 -33.99
C LEU A 80 -9.68 2.47 -34.59
N ASP A 81 -9.71 3.01 -35.81
CA ASP A 81 -10.95 3.33 -36.50
C ASP A 81 -11.87 2.10 -36.58
N LEU A 82 -13.01 2.17 -35.90
CA LEU A 82 -13.95 1.07 -35.74
C LEU A 82 -14.93 0.96 -36.92
N ASN A 83 -15.01 2.01 -37.73
CA ASN A 83 -15.89 2.06 -38.89
C ASN A 83 -15.15 1.51 -40.11
N GLU A 84 -15.85 0.73 -40.93
CA GLU A 84 -15.31 0.19 -42.18
C GLU A 84 -16.19 0.60 -43.34
N GLU A 85 -15.61 1.28 -44.32
CA GLU A 85 -16.31 1.60 -45.57
C GLU A 85 -16.51 0.32 -46.39
N VAL A 86 -17.74 0.12 -46.85
CA VAL A 86 -18.13 -1.03 -47.66
C VAL A 86 -18.37 -0.56 -49.09
N GLU A 87 -17.73 -1.20 -50.06
CA GLU A 87 -17.92 -0.87 -51.48
C GLU A 87 -19.41 -0.97 -51.87
N ASN A 88 -19.95 0.10 -52.45
CA ASN A 88 -21.37 0.26 -52.80
C ASN A 88 -22.34 0.29 -51.60
N SER A 89 -21.88 0.76 -50.44
CA SER A 89 -22.80 1.10 -49.35
C SER A 89 -23.79 2.18 -49.79
N SER A 90 -25.05 2.01 -49.43
CA SER A 90 -26.14 2.92 -49.82
C SER A 90 -27.21 3.09 -48.74
N ILE A 91 -26.98 2.51 -47.56
CA ILE A 91 -27.84 2.60 -46.40
C ILE A 91 -27.05 3.32 -45.31
N GLU A 92 -27.55 4.48 -44.87
CA GLU A 92 -27.05 5.14 -43.66
C GLU A 92 -27.81 4.63 -42.43
N PHE A 93 -27.10 4.47 -41.32
CA PHE A 93 -27.70 4.15 -40.04
C PHE A 93 -26.95 4.78 -38.88
N GLU A 94 -27.63 4.92 -37.74
CA GLU A 94 -27.02 5.30 -36.47
C GLU A 94 -26.96 4.09 -35.54
N LEU A 95 -25.81 3.91 -34.90
CA LEU A 95 -25.59 2.90 -33.86
C LEU A 95 -25.72 3.58 -32.50
N ASN A 96 -26.78 3.23 -31.78
CA ASN A 96 -27.04 3.75 -30.45
C ASN A 96 -26.51 2.78 -29.39
N TYR A 97 -25.89 3.34 -28.35
CA TYR A 97 -25.38 2.59 -27.22
C TYR A 97 -25.86 3.23 -25.93
N ASN A 98 -26.41 2.41 -25.04
CA ASN A 98 -26.82 2.81 -23.72
C ASN A 98 -26.29 1.82 -22.68
N LYS A 99 -25.46 2.30 -21.76
CA LYS A 99 -25.02 1.49 -20.62
C LYS A 99 -26.12 1.46 -19.57
N ILE A 100 -26.73 0.31 -19.36
CA ILE A 100 -27.82 0.15 -18.38
C ILE A 100 -27.24 -0.05 -16.98
N SER A 101 -26.19 -0.88 -16.87
CA SER A 101 -25.48 -1.14 -15.62
C SER A 101 -24.01 -1.52 -15.92
N PRO A 102 -23.15 -1.68 -14.91
CA PRO A 102 -21.78 -2.10 -15.13
C PRO A 102 -21.66 -3.41 -15.90
N GLU A 103 -22.64 -4.31 -15.82
CA GLU A 103 -22.57 -5.64 -16.47
C GLU A 103 -23.53 -5.79 -17.67
N VAL A 104 -24.33 -4.76 -17.99
CA VAL A 104 -25.37 -4.84 -19.02
C VAL A 104 -25.37 -3.58 -19.89
N ALA A 105 -25.29 -3.79 -21.20
CA ALA A 105 -25.40 -2.77 -22.23
C ALA A 105 -26.52 -3.08 -23.21
N GLU A 106 -27.14 -2.03 -23.74
CA GLU A 106 -28.12 -2.10 -24.80
C GLU A 106 -27.58 -1.38 -26.04
N LEU A 107 -27.64 -2.07 -27.19
CA LEU A 107 -27.32 -1.49 -28.49
C LEU A 107 -28.53 -1.57 -29.41
N SER A 108 -28.76 -0.53 -30.19
CA SER A 108 -29.83 -0.51 -31.19
C SER A 108 -29.40 0.23 -32.44
N VAL A 109 -30.05 -0.11 -33.56
CA VAL A 109 -29.76 0.48 -34.87
C VAL A 109 -30.97 1.27 -35.35
N ALA A 110 -30.74 2.50 -35.79
CA ALA A 110 -31.75 3.32 -36.45
C ALA A 110 -31.38 3.52 -37.93
N ALA A 111 -32.20 2.99 -38.83
CA ALA A 111 -32.03 3.10 -40.29
C ALA A 111 -33.41 3.23 -40.98
N GLU A 112 -33.48 3.94 -42.11
CA GLU A 112 -34.75 4.14 -42.82
C GLU A 112 -35.30 2.85 -43.43
N GLN A 113 -34.43 2.01 -44.02
CA GLN A 113 -34.86 0.79 -44.70
C GLN A 113 -33.79 -0.31 -44.63
N TYR A 114 -34.16 -1.46 -44.05
CA TYR A 114 -33.32 -2.64 -43.94
C TYR A 114 -34.15 -3.92 -43.76
N SER A 115 -33.54 -5.09 -43.90
CA SER A 115 -34.18 -6.40 -43.73
C SER A 115 -33.58 -7.16 -42.53
N CYS A 116 -32.28 -7.00 -42.27
CA CYS A 116 -31.61 -7.55 -41.10
C CYS A 116 -30.38 -6.73 -40.69
N VAL A 117 -29.87 -6.97 -39.48
CA VAL A 117 -28.63 -6.40 -38.93
C VAL A 117 -27.70 -7.55 -38.56
N GLU A 118 -26.49 -7.52 -39.10
CA GLU A 118 -25.37 -8.35 -38.64
C GLU A 118 -24.69 -7.65 -37.47
N TRP A 119 -24.67 -8.30 -36.31
CA TRP A 119 -23.90 -7.90 -35.15
C TRP A 119 -22.64 -8.76 -35.06
N LYS A 120 -21.48 -8.12 -34.98
CA LYS A 120 -20.19 -8.77 -34.75
C LYS A 120 -19.69 -8.35 -33.37
N ILE A 121 -19.72 -9.28 -32.43
CA ILE A 121 -19.38 -9.07 -31.02
C ILE A 121 -18.08 -9.83 -30.77
N ASN A 122 -16.96 -9.12 -30.71
CA ASN A 122 -15.63 -9.74 -30.69
C ASN A 122 -15.46 -10.75 -31.85
N ASP A 123 -15.45 -12.05 -31.55
CA ASP A 123 -15.30 -13.15 -32.52
C ASP A 123 -16.63 -13.84 -32.90
N GLU A 124 -17.77 -13.36 -32.38
CA GLU A 124 -19.09 -13.98 -32.59
C GLU A 124 -19.99 -13.11 -33.47
N ASN A 125 -20.52 -13.69 -34.55
CA ASN A 125 -21.46 -13.03 -35.44
C ASN A 125 -22.88 -13.55 -35.20
N ILE A 126 -23.84 -12.64 -35.05
CA ILE A 126 -25.26 -12.95 -34.95
C ILE A 126 -26.06 -12.05 -35.87
N CYS A 127 -27.22 -12.53 -36.34
CA CYS A 127 -28.09 -11.77 -37.23
C CYS A 127 -29.49 -11.59 -36.64
N TYR A 128 -29.96 -10.35 -36.57
CA TYR A 128 -31.32 -10.01 -36.13
C TYR A 128 -32.12 -9.50 -37.34
N GLY A 129 -33.29 -10.09 -37.61
CA GLY A 129 -34.15 -9.70 -38.74
C GLY A 129 -34.71 -10.86 -39.55
N GLU A 130 -35.05 -10.59 -40.81
CA GLU A 130 -35.69 -11.59 -41.68
C GLU A 130 -34.76 -12.76 -42.02
N ASN A 131 -35.28 -13.99 -41.95
CA ASN A 131 -34.46 -15.18 -42.16
C ASN A 131 -33.88 -15.30 -43.58
N SER A 132 -34.59 -14.77 -44.59
CA SER A 132 -34.11 -14.64 -45.98
C SER A 132 -32.87 -13.74 -46.07
N CYS A 133 -32.85 -12.64 -45.32
CA CYS A 133 -31.71 -11.72 -45.24
C CYS A 133 -30.54 -12.33 -44.47
N CYS A 134 -30.77 -12.90 -43.27
CA CYS A 134 -29.69 -13.51 -42.49
C CYS A 134 -29.03 -14.69 -43.21
N SER A 135 -29.80 -15.45 -44.00
CA SER A 135 -29.25 -16.55 -44.82
C SER A 135 -28.26 -16.06 -45.89
N LEU A 136 -28.40 -14.83 -46.41
CA LEU A 136 -27.43 -14.24 -47.35
C LEU A 136 -26.06 -14.00 -46.68
N LEU A 137 -26.06 -13.82 -45.36
CA LEU A 137 -24.87 -13.66 -44.53
C LEU A 137 -24.34 -15.01 -44.01
N ASN A 138 -24.96 -16.13 -44.40
CA ASN A 138 -24.72 -17.46 -43.86
C ASN A 138 -24.99 -17.58 -42.35
N LEU A 139 -25.97 -16.83 -41.83
CA LEU A 139 -26.38 -16.83 -40.42
C LEU A 139 -27.86 -17.17 -40.28
N GLU A 140 -28.24 -17.76 -39.14
CA GLU A 140 -29.65 -17.94 -38.76
C GLU A 140 -30.18 -16.71 -38.01
N SER A 141 -31.44 -16.36 -38.22
CA SER A 141 -32.07 -15.25 -37.49
C SER A 141 -32.20 -15.59 -36.00
N SER A 142 -31.60 -14.75 -35.16
CA SER A 142 -31.51 -14.93 -33.71
C SER A 142 -32.31 -13.90 -32.91
N GLY A 143 -32.99 -12.96 -33.58
CA GLY A 143 -33.77 -11.88 -32.98
C GLY A 143 -34.60 -11.15 -34.02
N GLU A 144 -35.56 -10.34 -33.59
CA GLU A 144 -36.41 -9.57 -34.50
C GLU A 144 -35.69 -8.35 -35.07
N LYS A 145 -36.13 -7.87 -36.25
CA LYS A 145 -35.49 -6.76 -36.99
C LYS A 145 -35.34 -5.46 -36.18
N ASN A 146 -36.27 -5.17 -35.27
CA ASN A 146 -36.29 -3.95 -34.45
C ASN A 146 -35.90 -4.19 -32.99
N GLU A 147 -35.43 -5.39 -32.66
CA GLU A 147 -35.05 -5.76 -31.30
C GLU A 147 -33.66 -5.20 -30.96
N SER A 148 -33.53 -4.58 -29.78
CA SER A 148 -32.22 -4.15 -29.27
C SER A 148 -31.34 -5.35 -28.95
N LEU A 149 -30.05 -5.23 -29.25
CA LEU A 149 -29.04 -6.17 -28.79
C LEU A 149 -28.68 -5.87 -27.33
N TYR A 150 -29.07 -6.76 -26.42
CA TYR A 150 -28.61 -6.71 -25.02
C TYR A 150 -27.35 -7.55 -24.83
N LEU A 151 -26.27 -6.87 -24.45
CA LEU A 151 -24.98 -7.49 -24.16
C LEU A 151 -24.76 -7.56 -22.64
N ASN A 152 -24.41 -8.74 -22.15
CA ASN A 152 -23.95 -8.95 -20.78
C ASN A 152 -22.86 -10.02 -20.77
N LYS A 153 -22.09 -10.09 -19.68
CA LYS A 153 -20.88 -10.92 -19.54
C LYS A 153 -21.09 -12.44 -19.71
N TRP A 154 -22.34 -12.90 -19.88
CA TRP A 154 -22.71 -14.31 -19.99
C TRP A 154 -23.34 -14.66 -21.34
N LYS A 155 -23.48 -13.70 -22.26
CA LYS A 155 -24.12 -13.86 -23.56
C LYS A 155 -23.17 -13.45 -24.67
N TYR A 156 -23.18 -14.19 -25.78
CA TYR A 156 -22.40 -13.87 -27.00
C TYR A 156 -20.88 -13.71 -26.79
N ASN A 157 -20.30 -14.54 -25.89
CA ASN A 157 -18.88 -14.49 -25.52
C ASN A 157 -18.37 -13.09 -25.12
N ALA A 158 -19.25 -12.27 -24.54
CA ALA A 158 -18.89 -10.93 -24.12
C ALA A 158 -17.85 -10.96 -22.98
N GLN A 159 -16.78 -10.20 -23.12
CA GLN A 159 -15.73 -10.00 -22.13
C GLN A 159 -15.99 -8.72 -21.31
N ASP A 160 -15.05 -8.34 -20.45
CA ASP A 160 -15.08 -7.05 -19.75
C ASP A 160 -15.11 -5.87 -20.72
N ARG A 161 -14.33 -5.94 -21.80
CA ARG A 161 -14.32 -4.95 -22.89
C ARG A 161 -14.69 -5.64 -24.18
N ASN A 162 -15.63 -5.07 -24.94
CA ASN A 162 -16.15 -5.67 -26.17
C ASN A 162 -16.07 -4.69 -27.32
N ILE A 163 -15.66 -5.16 -28.49
CA ILE A 163 -15.84 -4.43 -29.74
C ILE A 163 -17.11 -4.95 -30.39
N VAL A 164 -18.11 -4.08 -30.52
CA VAL A 164 -19.39 -4.42 -31.15
C VAL A 164 -19.51 -3.64 -32.45
N LYS A 165 -19.59 -4.36 -33.56
CA LYS A 165 -19.84 -3.80 -34.89
C LYS A 165 -21.22 -4.18 -35.37
N ALA A 166 -21.86 -3.26 -36.08
CA ALA A 166 -23.14 -3.47 -36.72
C ALA A 166 -23.01 -3.21 -38.23
N GLN A 167 -23.63 -4.08 -39.02
CA GLN A 167 -23.86 -3.85 -40.44
C GLN A 167 -25.34 -4.09 -40.74
N VAL A 168 -25.98 -3.07 -41.31
CA VAL A 168 -27.36 -3.14 -41.76
C VAL A 168 -27.41 -3.62 -43.20
N VAL A 169 -28.32 -4.57 -43.49
CA VAL A 169 -28.50 -5.16 -44.82
C VAL A 169 -29.97 -5.03 -45.24
N TYR A 170 -30.20 -4.49 -46.43
CA TYR A 170 -31.49 -4.55 -47.11
C TYR A 170 -31.44 -5.64 -48.17
N ALA A 171 -32.39 -6.57 -48.14
CA ALA A 171 -32.50 -7.63 -49.12
C ALA A 171 -33.94 -7.74 -49.58
N ASN A 172 -34.16 -7.51 -50.88
CA ASN A 172 -35.44 -7.72 -51.53
C ASN A 172 -35.21 -8.43 -52.86
N TYR A 173 -35.58 -9.70 -52.93
CA TYR A 173 -35.35 -10.52 -54.12
C TYR A 173 -36.46 -11.55 -54.28
N SER A 174 -36.72 -11.91 -55.54
CA SER A 174 -37.65 -12.97 -55.93
C SER A 174 -36.90 -14.03 -56.73
N LEU A 175 -37.12 -15.29 -56.37
CA LEU A 175 -36.60 -16.46 -57.09
C LEU A 175 -37.68 -17.12 -57.96
N ASP A 176 -38.83 -16.46 -58.12
CA ASP A 176 -39.87 -16.92 -59.04
C ASP A 176 -39.33 -16.90 -60.49
N ILE A 177 -39.56 -17.99 -61.22
CA ILE A 177 -39.03 -18.17 -62.58
C ILE A 177 -39.64 -17.17 -63.57
N ASP A 178 -40.84 -16.65 -63.26
CA ASP A 178 -41.57 -15.71 -64.10
C ASP A 178 -41.31 -14.23 -63.71
N ASP A 179 -40.67 -13.95 -62.56
CA ASP A 179 -40.36 -12.59 -62.07
C ASP A 179 -39.14 -12.59 -61.13
N ALA A 180 -37.97 -12.97 -61.66
CA ALA A 180 -36.72 -13.03 -60.92
C ALA A 180 -36.03 -11.66 -60.86
N TYR A 181 -35.80 -11.14 -59.64
CA TYR A 181 -35.06 -9.90 -59.41
C TYR A 181 -34.32 -9.97 -58.07
N SER A 182 -33.32 -9.11 -57.90
CA SER A 182 -32.63 -8.92 -56.62
C SER A 182 -32.18 -7.47 -56.46
N ASP A 183 -32.56 -6.86 -55.35
CA ASP A 183 -32.04 -5.59 -54.84
C ASP A 183 -31.48 -5.84 -53.44
N ILE A 184 -30.16 -5.96 -53.35
CA ILE A 184 -29.44 -6.19 -52.11
C ILE A 184 -28.51 -5.00 -51.89
N ARG A 185 -28.64 -4.34 -50.75
CA ARG A 185 -27.88 -3.15 -50.39
C ARG A 185 -27.30 -3.32 -49.00
N TYR A 186 -26.10 -2.78 -48.84
CA TYR A 186 -25.37 -2.81 -47.58
C TYR A 186 -25.20 -1.39 -47.05
N SER A 187 -25.06 -1.29 -45.74
CA SER A 187 -24.46 -0.12 -45.10
C SER A 187 -22.95 -0.32 -44.96
N ASP A 188 -22.24 0.78 -44.70
CA ASP A 188 -20.93 0.72 -44.06
C ASP A 188 -21.02 0.00 -42.72
N ILE A 189 -19.90 -0.45 -42.17
CA ILE A 189 -19.90 -1.06 -40.84
C ILE A 189 -19.60 0.03 -39.82
N LYS A 190 -20.43 0.13 -38.78
CA LYS A 190 -20.15 1.02 -37.64
C LYS A 190 -19.84 0.21 -36.40
N GLY A 191 -18.81 0.61 -35.68
CA GLY A 191 -18.36 -0.07 -34.47
C GLY A 191 -18.35 0.84 -33.25
N ILE A 192 -18.54 0.24 -32.08
CA ILE A 192 -18.43 0.90 -30.79
C ILE A 192 -17.75 -0.03 -29.78
N VAL A 193 -17.01 0.56 -28.85
CA VAL A 193 -16.47 -0.17 -27.69
C VAL A 193 -17.49 -0.17 -26.57
N VAL A 194 -17.80 -1.35 -26.06
CA VAL A 194 -18.75 -1.58 -24.98
C VAL A 194 -18.01 -2.17 -23.78
N ASP A 195 -17.80 -1.33 -22.77
CA ASP A 195 -17.19 -1.75 -21.50
C ASP A 195 -18.27 -2.19 -20.50
N LEU A 196 -18.18 -3.46 -20.10
CA LEU A 196 -19.00 -4.12 -19.08
C LEU A 196 -18.30 -4.13 -17.71
N PHE A 197 -17.70 -3.00 -17.36
CA PHE A 197 -17.16 -2.67 -16.04
C PHE A 197 -17.23 -1.17 -15.83
N ASP A 198 -17.13 -0.69 -14.59
CA ASP A 198 -16.88 0.74 -14.30
C ASP A 198 -15.38 1.02 -14.10
N LYS A 199 -14.68 0.07 -13.47
CA LYS A 199 -13.23 0.11 -13.25
C LYS A 199 -12.66 -1.31 -13.40
N LEU A 200 -11.69 -1.50 -14.29
CA LEU A 200 -11.07 -2.80 -14.57
C LEU A 200 -9.66 -2.86 -13.97
N PRO A 201 -9.39 -3.74 -12.98
CA PRO A 201 -8.03 -4.00 -12.51
C PRO A 201 -7.20 -4.75 -13.55
N LEU A 202 -5.98 -4.29 -13.77
CA LEU A 202 -4.96 -4.90 -14.61
C LEU A 202 -3.74 -5.20 -13.74
N SER A 203 -3.40 -6.48 -13.58
CA SER A 203 -2.34 -6.89 -12.66
C SER A 203 -1.12 -7.47 -13.38
N ASN A 204 0.07 -7.05 -12.95
CA ASN A 204 1.39 -7.45 -13.47
C ASN A 204 1.52 -7.36 -15.00
N VAL A 205 1.07 -6.25 -15.57
CA VAL A 205 1.16 -5.99 -17.01
C VAL A 205 2.56 -5.49 -17.36
N CYS A 206 3.30 -6.23 -18.18
CA CYS A 206 4.65 -5.83 -18.62
C CYS A 206 4.76 -5.52 -20.12
N GLY A 207 3.90 -6.10 -20.98
CA GLY A 207 3.92 -5.85 -22.43
C GLY A 207 5.29 -6.14 -23.06
N GLU A 208 5.85 -5.18 -23.78
CA GLU A 208 7.20 -5.28 -24.36
C GLU A 208 8.31 -5.13 -23.30
N ALA A 209 7.99 -4.59 -22.13
CA ALA A 209 8.92 -4.44 -21.02
C ALA A 209 9.10 -5.72 -20.19
N CYS A 210 8.58 -6.87 -20.64
CA CYS A 210 8.83 -8.17 -19.96
C CYS A 210 10.25 -8.72 -20.22
N ASN A 211 10.97 -8.20 -21.23
CA ASN A 211 12.33 -8.62 -21.61
C ASN A 211 13.11 -7.38 -22.10
N LEU A 212 13.77 -6.70 -21.17
CA LEU A 212 14.61 -5.54 -21.42
C LEU A 212 16.09 -5.95 -21.45
N GLU A 213 16.89 -5.31 -22.30
CA GLU A 213 18.33 -5.63 -22.46
C GLU A 213 19.24 -4.92 -21.44
N GLY A 214 18.67 -4.30 -20.41
CA GLY A 214 19.39 -3.51 -19.41
C GLY A 214 19.66 -2.08 -19.91
N GLY A 215 19.33 -1.09 -19.07
CA GLY A 215 19.29 0.33 -19.44
C GLY A 215 19.14 1.19 -18.19
N ASN A 216 19.31 2.52 -18.38
CA ASN A 216 19.34 3.50 -17.29
C ASN A 216 18.36 4.64 -17.58
N ASN A 217 17.71 5.18 -16.53
CA ASN A 217 16.73 6.29 -16.63
C ASN A 217 15.42 5.93 -17.33
N TYR A 218 14.70 4.95 -16.80
CA TYR A 218 13.38 4.58 -17.31
C TYR A 218 12.32 5.63 -16.97
N ALA A 219 11.37 5.87 -17.88
CA ALA A 219 10.20 6.72 -17.64
C ALA A 219 8.94 6.11 -18.29
N LEU A 220 7.82 6.09 -17.57
CA LEU A 220 6.51 5.76 -18.11
C LEU A 220 5.92 6.96 -18.83
N GLU A 221 5.71 6.83 -20.12
CA GLU A 221 4.87 7.72 -20.91
C GLU A 221 3.44 7.20 -20.95
N ILE A 222 2.52 8.03 -20.49
CA ILE A 222 1.09 7.74 -20.38
C ILE A 222 0.36 8.68 -21.33
N ILE A 223 -0.38 8.10 -22.26
CA ILE A 223 -1.22 8.80 -23.23
C ILE A 223 -2.67 8.43 -22.90
N VAL A 224 -3.52 9.43 -22.67
CA VAL A 224 -4.94 9.25 -22.38
C VAL A 224 -5.74 10.06 -23.40
N GLU A 225 -6.47 9.35 -24.26
CA GLU A 225 -7.35 9.91 -25.28
C GLU A 225 -8.77 10.10 -24.74
N SER A 226 -9.25 9.15 -23.91
CA SER A 226 -10.52 9.24 -23.18
C SER A 226 -10.47 8.41 -21.88
N GLY A 227 -11.35 8.71 -20.92
CA GLY A 227 -11.42 8.01 -19.63
C GLY A 227 -10.27 8.31 -18.68
N SER A 228 -9.97 7.38 -17.77
CA SER A 228 -8.85 7.46 -16.84
C SER A 228 -8.13 6.13 -16.62
N ILE A 229 -6.84 6.20 -16.29
CA ILE A 229 -6.03 5.07 -15.84
C ILE A 229 -5.36 5.41 -14.52
N GLU A 230 -5.50 4.56 -13.51
CA GLU A 230 -4.80 4.66 -12.23
C GLU A 230 -3.68 3.63 -12.19
N ILE A 231 -2.42 4.06 -12.16
CA ILE A 231 -1.28 3.16 -11.97
C ILE A 231 -1.07 3.02 -10.47
N THR A 232 -1.29 1.81 -9.94
CA THR A 232 -1.23 1.54 -8.50
C THR A 232 0.19 1.28 -8.02
N ASN A 233 0.96 0.46 -8.74
CA ASN A 233 2.35 0.14 -8.44
C ASN A 233 3.04 -0.51 -9.64
N TYR A 234 4.36 -0.71 -9.55
CA TYR A 234 5.15 -1.49 -10.50
C TYR A 234 6.20 -2.38 -9.80
N THR A 235 6.55 -3.52 -10.39
CA THR A 235 7.64 -4.43 -9.95
C THR A 235 8.65 -4.63 -11.08
N TYR A 236 9.88 -5.03 -10.76
CA TYR A 236 10.92 -5.24 -11.78
C TYR A 236 11.90 -6.36 -11.40
N GLN A 237 12.66 -6.85 -12.39
CA GLN A 237 13.70 -7.87 -12.23
C GLN A 237 15.08 -7.27 -12.51
N LEU A 238 16.11 -7.65 -11.73
CA LEU A 238 17.49 -7.15 -11.85
C LEU A 238 18.44 -8.17 -12.53
N THR A 239 19.55 -7.68 -13.11
CA THR A 239 20.65 -8.49 -13.69
C THR A 239 21.59 -9.16 -12.64
N PRO A 240 22.35 -10.23 -12.99
CA PRO A 240 22.95 -11.20 -12.04
C PRO A 240 24.41 -10.93 -11.55
N ASN A 241 24.82 -11.64 -10.45
CA ASN A 241 26.09 -11.64 -9.64
C ASN A 241 27.41 -11.20 -10.32
N ASN A 242 28.18 -10.35 -9.62
CA ASN A 242 29.46 -9.80 -10.08
C ASN A 242 30.69 -10.60 -9.59
N ALA A 243 31.86 -10.37 -10.19
CA ALA A 243 33.12 -10.96 -9.72
C ALA A 243 33.72 -10.10 -8.59
N PRO A 244 34.51 -10.69 -7.66
CA PRO A 244 35.25 -9.93 -6.65
C PRO A 244 36.10 -8.83 -7.26
N GLU A 245 36.25 -7.70 -6.59
CA GLU A 245 37.08 -6.59 -7.05
C GLU A 245 38.38 -6.48 -6.24
N PHE A 246 39.48 -6.25 -6.94
CA PHE A 246 40.80 -6.00 -6.35
C PHE A 246 41.17 -4.53 -6.52
N LYS A 247 41.40 -3.83 -5.40
CA LYS A 247 42.06 -2.53 -5.37
C LYS A 247 43.57 -2.71 -5.49
N GLU A 248 44.26 -1.61 -5.84
CA GLU A 248 45.71 -1.61 -6.00
C GLU A 248 46.40 -1.93 -4.66
N VAL A 249 47.16 -3.03 -4.67
CA VAL A 249 47.94 -3.49 -3.53
C VAL A 249 49.33 -2.82 -3.60
N PRO A 250 49.79 -2.15 -2.54
CA PRO A 250 51.03 -1.37 -2.58
C PRO A 250 52.27 -2.25 -2.67
N ASN A 251 53.35 -1.71 -3.25
CA ASN A 251 54.68 -2.30 -3.15
C ASN A 251 55.16 -2.31 -1.70
N VAL A 252 55.94 -3.32 -1.34
CA VAL A 252 56.32 -3.58 0.05
C VAL A 252 57.83 -3.62 0.18
N THR A 253 58.34 -2.92 1.19
CA THR A 253 59.76 -2.95 1.58
C THR A 253 59.89 -3.48 3.00
N PHE A 254 60.72 -4.51 3.24
CA PHE A 254 60.82 -5.15 4.57
C PHE A 254 62.20 -5.77 4.82
N SER A 255 62.55 -6.07 6.06
CA SER A 255 63.88 -6.61 6.42
C SER A 255 63.89 -8.10 6.79
N ASP A 256 62.76 -8.65 7.26
CA ASP A 256 62.69 -10.05 7.73
C ASP A 256 61.34 -10.72 7.36
N SER A 257 60.22 -10.16 7.82
CA SER A 257 58.87 -10.54 7.38
C SER A 257 57.94 -9.34 7.30
N TYR A 258 56.91 -9.44 6.47
CA TYR A 258 55.87 -8.43 6.35
C TYR A 258 54.48 -9.09 6.36
N THR A 259 53.57 -8.55 7.17
CA THR A 259 52.19 -9.02 7.23
C THR A 259 51.31 -8.06 6.45
N LEU A 260 50.66 -8.55 5.40
CA LEU A 260 49.77 -7.79 4.55
C LEU A 260 48.33 -8.29 4.74
N ASP A 261 47.44 -7.41 5.16
CA ASP A 261 46.00 -7.70 5.27
C ASP A 261 45.31 -7.38 3.93
N LEU A 262 44.91 -8.42 3.20
CA LEU A 262 44.26 -8.30 1.89
C LEU A 262 42.77 -7.91 2.01
N SER A 263 42.16 -7.98 3.19
CA SER A 263 40.76 -7.57 3.38
C SER A 263 40.55 -6.07 3.10
N LYS A 264 41.61 -5.28 3.21
CA LYS A 264 41.64 -3.84 2.91
C LYS A 264 41.64 -3.54 1.40
N TYR A 265 42.04 -4.52 0.58
CA TYR A 265 42.24 -4.35 -0.86
C TYR A 265 41.31 -5.22 -1.70
N VAL A 266 40.56 -6.12 -1.10
CA VAL A 266 39.60 -6.98 -1.79
C VAL A 266 38.22 -6.61 -1.32
N SER A 267 37.34 -6.30 -2.26
CA SER A 267 35.92 -6.05 -1.99
C SER A 267 35.08 -6.93 -2.89
N ASP A 268 34.20 -7.69 -2.29
CA ASP A 268 33.16 -8.42 -3.00
C ASP A 268 31.84 -7.72 -2.72
N LYS A 269 31.14 -7.27 -3.76
CA LYS A 269 29.95 -6.43 -3.61
C LYS A 269 28.80 -7.20 -2.94
N GLU A 270 28.86 -8.52 -3.02
CA GLU A 270 27.90 -9.48 -2.48
C GLU A 270 28.36 -10.12 -1.14
N ASN A 271 29.61 -9.88 -0.73
CA ASN A 271 30.23 -10.28 0.54
C ASN A 271 30.30 -11.81 0.77
N ASN A 272 30.63 -12.56 -0.29
CA ASN A 272 30.75 -14.02 -0.28
C ASN A 272 32.09 -14.49 0.36
N GLU A 273 32.19 -15.78 0.74
CA GLU A 273 33.43 -16.36 1.30
C GLU A 273 34.52 -16.50 0.22
N LEU A 274 35.68 -15.86 0.43
CA LEU A 274 36.72 -15.67 -0.59
C LEU A 274 37.90 -16.63 -0.42
N ASN A 275 38.29 -17.32 -1.50
CA ASN A 275 39.48 -18.17 -1.56
C ASN A 275 40.66 -17.43 -2.20
N ILE A 276 41.85 -17.53 -1.59
CA ILE A 276 43.03 -16.73 -1.96
C ILE A 276 44.18 -17.62 -2.46
N GLY A 277 44.91 -17.13 -3.46
CA GLY A 277 46.15 -17.71 -3.95
C GLY A 277 47.18 -16.63 -4.32
N TYR A 278 48.40 -17.05 -4.65
CA TYR A 278 49.48 -16.16 -5.07
C TYR A 278 50.40 -16.81 -6.11
N LEU A 279 51.17 -15.99 -6.82
CA LEU A 279 52.27 -16.45 -7.65
C LEU A 279 53.51 -16.73 -6.78
N HIS A 280 53.93 -18.00 -6.72
CA HIS A 280 55.15 -18.40 -6.03
C HIS A 280 56.42 -17.85 -6.72
N VAL A 281 57.38 -17.36 -5.93
CA VAL A 281 58.65 -16.79 -6.39
C VAL A 281 59.78 -17.35 -5.52
N ASP A 282 60.89 -17.77 -6.16
CA ASP A 282 62.03 -18.34 -5.45
C ASP A 282 62.62 -17.33 -4.44
N GLY A 283 62.78 -17.74 -3.17
CA GLY A 283 63.36 -16.92 -2.10
C GLY A 283 62.33 -16.12 -1.27
N ILE A 284 61.05 -16.15 -1.65
CA ILE A 284 59.94 -15.54 -0.89
C ILE A 284 58.89 -16.61 -0.60
N SER A 285 58.54 -16.79 0.67
CA SER A 285 57.44 -17.65 1.10
C SER A 285 56.25 -16.83 1.60
N VAL A 286 55.04 -17.22 1.21
CA VAL A 286 53.80 -16.58 1.66
C VAL A 286 52.87 -17.61 2.30
N GLU A 287 52.43 -17.33 3.51
CA GLU A 287 51.46 -18.12 4.28
C GLU A 287 50.18 -17.31 4.50
N PHE A 288 49.01 -17.93 4.33
CA PHE A 288 47.72 -17.25 4.52
C PHE A 288 47.03 -17.71 5.80
N ASN A 289 46.49 -16.75 6.54
CA ASN A 289 45.53 -16.97 7.60
C ASN A 289 44.30 -16.09 7.36
N GLY A 290 43.27 -16.65 6.72
CA GLY A 290 42.16 -15.86 6.18
C GLY A 290 42.62 -14.92 5.05
N LEU A 291 42.19 -13.65 5.10
CA LEU A 291 42.63 -12.59 4.17
C LEU A 291 44.00 -11.99 4.53
N THR A 292 44.67 -12.47 5.57
CA THR A 292 46.00 -11.99 5.95
C THR A 292 47.09 -12.84 5.32
N ALA A 293 47.97 -12.22 4.53
CA ALA A 293 49.14 -12.81 3.90
C ALA A 293 50.41 -12.47 4.69
N ILE A 294 51.11 -13.49 5.20
CA ILE A 294 52.40 -13.35 5.88
C ILE A 294 53.51 -13.65 4.89
N ILE A 295 54.26 -12.62 4.50
CA ILE A 295 55.35 -12.67 3.51
C ILE A 295 56.68 -12.78 4.25
N ARG A 296 57.51 -13.76 3.88
CA ARG A 296 58.81 -14.03 4.51
C ARG A 296 59.90 -14.13 3.45
N ALA A 297 61.06 -13.56 3.76
CA ALA A 297 62.27 -13.80 2.98
C ALA A 297 62.91 -15.12 3.44
N ASP A 298 63.24 -16.00 2.50
CA ASP A 298 64.00 -17.21 2.82
C ASP A 298 65.44 -16.82 3.19
N SER A 299 66.08 -17.62 4.06
CA SER A 299 67.41 -17.29 4.59
C SER A 299 68.41 -17.04 3.45
N ASN A 300 68.91 -15.80 3.39
CA ASN A 300 69.85 -15.23 2.39
C ASN A 300 69.25 -14.50 1.16
N PHE A 301 67.94 -14.20 1.10
CA PHE A 301 67.39 -13.37 0.03
C PHE A 301 67.45 -11.86 0.36
N THR A 302 68.19 -11.08 -0.44
CA THR A 302 68.19 -9.61 -0.45
C THR A 302 68.04 -9.11 -1.88
N GLY A 303 67.21 -8.08 -2.09
CA GLY A 303 66.89 -7.56 -3.43
C GLY A 303 65.38 -7.52 -3.70
N LYS A 304 65.02 -7.41 -4.99
CA LYS A 304 63.64 -7.23 -5.45
C LYS A 304 63.04 -8.53 -5.99
N ALA A 305 61.80 -8.83 -5.61
CA ALA A 305 60.98 -9.90 -6.15
C ALA A 305 59.60 -9.36 -6.59
N TYR A 306 58.90 -10.06 -7.48
CA TYR A 306 57.60 -9.63 -8.01
C TYR A 306 56.57 -10.75 -7.90
N THR A 307 55.44 -10.49 -7.25
CA THR A 307 54.33 -11.45 -7.09
C THR A 307 52.97 -10.78 -7.33
N PHE A 308 51.88 -11.54 -7.31
CA PHE A 308 50.51 -11.02 -7.31
C PHE A 308 49.58 -12.01 -6.59
N PHE A 309 48.44 -11.53 -6.12
CA PHE A 309 47.42 -12.32 -5.44
C PHE A 309 46.20 -12.56 -6.33
N THR A 310 45.53 -13.70 -6.14
CA THR A 310 44.28 -14.05 -6.82
C THR A 310 43.21 -14.39 -5.80
N VAL A 311 41.98 -13.91 -6.00
CA VAL A 311 40.85 -14.16 -5.10
C VAL A 311 39.63 -14.65 -5.90
N ASN A 312 38.88 -15.59 -5.33
CA ASN A 312 37.75 -16.27 -5.96
C ASN A 312 36.58 -16.44 -4.98
N ASP A 313 35.35 -16.07 -5.38
CA ASP A 313 34.11 -16.14 -4.60
C ASP A 313 33.30 -17.45 -4.79
N SER A 314 33.97 -18.52 -5.24
CA SER A 314 33.43 -19.81 -5.70
C SER A 314 32.84 -19.85 -7.12
N SER A 315 32.64 -18.70 -7.78
CA SER A 315 32.02 -18.61 -9.12
C SER A 315 32.83 -17.81 -10.14
N LEU A 316 33.41 -16.68 -9.73
CA LEU A 316 34.22 -15.75 -10.51
C LEU A 316 35.49 -15.36 -9.73
N SER A 317 36.50 -14.84 -10.42
CA SER A 317 37.82 -14.57 -9.82
C SER A 317 38.40 -13.25 -10.27
N ALA A 318 39.11 -12.57 -9.37
CA ALA A 318 39.93 -11.41 -9.69
C ALA A 318 41.39 -11.59 -9.28
N THR A 319 42.26 -10.78 -9.87
CA THR A 319 43.71 -10.81 -9.67
C THR A 319 44.19 -9.40 -9.35
N SER A 320 45.10 -9.26 -8.39
CA SER A 320 45.70 -7.97 -8.05
C SER A 320 46.64 -7.46 -9.15
N ASN A 321 47.08 -6.21 -9.00
CA ASN A 321 48.29 -5.74 -9.67
C ASN A 321 49.52 -6.57 -9.25
N ILE A 322 50.59 -6.49 -10.06
CA ILE A 322 51.91 -7.04 -9.68
C ILE A 322 52.51 -6.14 -8.61
N ILE A 323 52.98 -6.77 -7.54
CA ILE A 323 53.55 -6.13 -6.35
C ILE A 323 55.06 -6.36 -6.36
N GLU A 324 55.83 -5.29 -6.19
CA GLU A 324 57.27 -5.34 -5.94
C GLU A 324 57.53 -5.54 -4.44
N LEU A 325 58.32 -6.56 -4.11
CA LEU A 325 58.80 -6.88 -2.78
C LEU A 325 60.30 -6.55 -2.71
N GLU A 326 60.69 -5.54 -1.94
CA GLU A 326 62.07 -5.09 -1.79
C GLU A 326 62.60 -5.37 -0.37
N VAL A 327 63.66 -6.16 -0.25
CA VAL A 327 64.26 -6.48 1.06
C VAL A 327 65.43 -5.52 1.36
N VAL A 328 65.35 -4.68 2.41
CA VAL A 328 66.31 -3.57 2.74
C VAL A 328 66.78 -3.54 4.22
N ASP A 329 67.81 -2.72 4.50
CA ASP A 329 68.40 -2.46 5.84
C ASP A 329 67.69 -1.30 6.64
N PHE A 330 67.81 -1.28 7.99
CA PHE A 330 66.95 -0.65 9.05
C PHE A 330 66.91 0.91 9.22
N LYS A 331 65.77 1.49 9.69
CA LYS A 331 65.52 2.88 10.20
C LYS A 331 64.68 2.88 11.52
N PRO A 332 64.85 3.85 12.46
CA PRO A 332 64.16 3.85 13.76
C PRO A 332 62.74 4.45 13.75
N LYS A 333 61.82 3.91 14.58
CA LYS A 333 60.41 4.34 14.75
C LYS A 333 60.29 5.22 16.01
N VAL A 334 59.64 6.38 15.94
CA VAL A 334 59.45 7.33 17.06
C VAL A 334 57.98 7.34 17.51
N VAL A 335 57.72 6.98 18.77
CA VAL A 335 56.35 6.89 19.36
C VAL A 335 56.32 7.68 20.67
N VAL A 336 55.23 8.43 20.91
CA VAL A 336 55.01 9.15 22.18
C VAL A 336 55.04 8.17 23.36
N GLY A 337 55.80 8.51 24.40
CA GLY A 337 55.92 7.70 25.62
C GLY A 337 56.89 6.51 25.53
N GLU A 338 57.46 6.21 24.35
CA GLU A 338 58.48 5.17 24.17
C GLU A 338 59.88 5.77 23.91
N ASP A 339 60.90 5.20 24.54
CA ASP A 339 62.29 5.59 24.28
C ASP A 339 62.67 5.25 22.83
N VAL A 340 63.34 6.16 22.13
CA VAL A 340 63.65 5.99 20.71
C VAL A 340 64.96 5.22 20.54
N ARG A 341 64.90 4.03 19.92
CA ARG A 341 66.06 3.16 19.68
C ARG A 341 66.87 3.63 18.47
N TRP A 342 68.18 3.75 18.64
CA TRP A 342 69.16 4.05 17.62
C TRP A 342 70.16 2.90 17.49
N VAL A 343 70.47 2.49 16.25
CA VAL A 343 71.55 1.54 15.95
C VAL A 343 72.51 2.21 14.98
N LYS A 344 73.76 2.36 15.40
CA LYS A 344 74.81 3.05 14.64
C LYS A 344 76.03 2.14 14.49
N LYS A 345 76.34 1.76 13.25
CA LYS A 345 77.65 1.20 12.90
C LYS A 345 78.64 2.34 12.72
N ALA A 346 79.73 2.32 13.48
CA ALA A 346 80.72 3.37 13.46
C ALA A 346 82.13 2.81 13.46
N SER A 347 82.99 3.41 12.63
CA SER A 347 84.44 3.17 12.71
C SER A 347 84.99 3.81 13.98
N VAL A 348 85.81 3.06 14.71
CA VAL A 348 86.49 3.55 15.91
C VAL A 348 87.74 4.32 15.49
N ILE A 349 87.77 5.64 15.74
CA ILE A 349 88.90 6.50 15.39
C ILE A 349 89.49 7.06 16.67
N ASP A 350 90.79 6.83 16.92
CA ASP A 350 91.48 7.19 18.17
C ASP A 350 90.74 6.69 19.44
N ASN A 351 90.23 5.46 19.38
CA ASN A 351 89.41 4.83 20.42
C ASN A 351 88.11 5.57 20.73
N LYS A 352 87.61 6.45 19.86
CA LYS A 352 86.41 7.26 20.09
C LYS A 352 85.33 7.05 19.03
N VAL A 353 84.08 7.19 19.45
CA VAL A 353 82.90 7.27 18.57
C VAL A 353 82.00 8.41 19.04
N ILE A 354 81.53 9.24 18.10
CA ILE A 354 80.65 10.39 18.39
C ILE A 354 79.18 9.99 18.18
N LEU A 355 78.35 10.32 19.16
CA LEU A 355 76.89 10.15 19.12
C LEU A 355 76.20 11.49 18.87
N GLU A 356 75.06 11.43 18.18
CA GLU A 356 74.31 12.62 17.74
C GLU A 356 73.36 13.15 18.81
N HIS A 357 73.01 12.31 19.78
CA HIS A 357 72.10 12.62 20.88
C HIS A 357 72.67 12.07 22.19
N GLU A 358 72.17 12.57 23.32
CA GLU A 358 72.49 12.02 24.63
C GLU A 358 71.85 10.62 24.77
N PRO A 359 72.68 9.56 24.93
CA PRO A 359 72.20 8.19 24.91
C PRO A 359 71.72 7.69 26.29
N ILE A 360 70.79 6.74 26.29
CA ILE A 360 70.33 5.95 27.44
C ILE A 360 70.39 4.47 27.04
N ASN A 361 70.76 3.56 27.94
CA ASN A 361 70.91 2.11 27.67
C ASN A 361 71.79 1.83 26.44
N ILE A 362 73.09 1.94 26.61
CA ILE A 362 74.06 1.82 25.53
C ILE A 362 74.60 0.40 25.51
N THR A 363 74.56 -0.23 24.33
CA THR A 363 75.22 -1.51 24.10
C THR A 363 76.21 -1.35 22.96
N VAL A 364 77.45 -1.75 23.18
CA VAL A 364 78.49 -1.70 22.14
C VAL A 364 78.86 -3.12 21.76
N THR A 365 78.73 -3.47 20.48
CA THR A 365 79.10 -4.78 19.96
C THR A 365 80.21 -4.67 18.93
N ALA A 366 81.16 -5.61 18.95
CA ALA A 366 82.22 -5.74 17.97
C ALA A 366 82.29 -7.19 17.49
N GLU A 367 82.38 -7.40 16.17
CA GLU A 367 82.45 -8.74 15.56
C GLU A 367 81.33 -9.73 15.99
N GLY A 368 80.19 -9.21 16.47
CA GLY A 368 79.05 -10.00 16.93
C GLY A 368 79.08 -10.38 18.42
N GLU A 369 80.06 -9.93 19.19
CA GLU A 369 80.11 -10.05 20.66
C GLU A 369 79.98 -8.67 21.33
N GLU A 370 79.32 -8.64 22.49
CA GLU A 370 79.12 -7.43 23.30
C GLU A 370 80.40 -7.07 24.07
N ILE A 371 80.85 -5.83 23.93
CA ILE A 371 81.96 -5.26 24.70
C ILE A 371 81.42 -4.97 26.10
N LEU A 372 82.11 -5.50 27.12
CA LEU A 372 81.72 -5.29 28.51
C LEU A 372 81.77 -3.80 28.88
N ASP A 373 80.72 -3.29 29.50
CA ASP A 373 80.56 -1.87 29.88
C ASP A 373 81.78 -1.25 30.58
N ARG A 374 82.47 -2.03 31.43
CA ARG A 374 83.72 -1.63 32.10
C ARG A 374 84.88 -1.25 31.16
N ASN A 375 84.78 -1.59 29.88
CA ASN A 375 85.74 -1.30 28.82
C ASN A 375 85.25 -0.17 27.91
N VAL A 376 84.14 0.48 28.25
CA VAL A 376 83.59 1.64 27.55
C VAL A 376 83.49 2.81 28.54
N ASP A 377 84.01 3.97 28.16
CA ASP A 377 83.73 5.22 28.89
C ASP A 377 82.86 6.13 28.01
N ILE A 378 82.15 7.07 28.64
CA ILE A 378 81.38 8.11 27.96
C ILE A 378 81.85 9.49 28.43
N ILE A 379 82.00 10.41 27.48
CA ILE A 379 82.30 11.81 27.72
C ILE A 379 81.06 12.62 27.34
N ILE A 380 80.50 13.32 28.32
CA ILE A 380 79.35 14.20 28.15
C ILE A 380 79.57 15.49 28.93
N GLU A 381 79.28 16.65 28.32
CA GLU A 381 79.53 17.99 28.88
C GLU A 381 80.96 18.20 29.45
N GLY A 382 81.95 17.52 28.88
CA GLY A 382 83.35 17.59 29.30
C GLY A 382 83.73 16.73 30.52
N GLU A 383 82.80 15.96 31.10
CA GLU A 383 83.07 14.96 32.15
C GLU A 383 83.18 13.55 31.54
N ARG A 384 84.27 12.83 31.86
CA ARG A 384 84.46 11.41 31.50
C ARG A 384 83.94 10.53 32.63
N LYS A 385 82.97 9.67 32.33
CA LYS A 385 82.40 8.66 33.24
C LYS A 385 82.58 7.27 32.66
N ASP A 386 82.75 6.28 33.53
CA ASP A 386 82.65 4.86 33.17
C ASP A 386 81.21 4.57 32.75
N LEU A 387 80.99 3.70 31.74
CA LEU A 387 79.65 3.47 31.19
C LEU A 387 78.67 2.96 32.26
N ASP A 388 79.12 2.07 33.16
CA ASP A 388 78.28 1.59 34.26
C ASP A 388 77.89 2.75 35.20
N GLU A 389 78.75 3.76 35.39
CA GLU A 389 78.50 4.93 36.25
C GLU A 389 77.48 5.87 35.60
N TYR A 390 77.63 6.11 34.30
CA TYR A 390 76.70 6.91 33.52
C TYR A 390 75.28 6.30 33.47
N GLU A 391 75.15 5.01 33.18
CA GLU A 391 73.84 4.35 33.13
C GLU A 391 73.15 4.29 34.49
N TYR A 392 73.93 4.14 35.57
CA TYR A 392 73.41 4.21 36.92
C TYR A 392 72.84 5.61 37.23
N ASP A 393 73.57 6.68 36.88
CA ASP A 393 73.14 8.06 37.08
C ASP A 393 71.87 8.37 36.27
N LYS A 394 71.84 8.01 34.98
CA LYS A 394 70.68 8.22 34.09
C LYS A 394 69.44 7.48 34.56
N LYS A 395 69.60 6.27 35.09
CA LYS A 395 68.48 5.50 35.65
C LYS A 395 67.91 6.14 36.92
N ILE A 396 68.74 6.79 37.74
CA ILE A 396 68.28 7.55 38.91
C ILE A 396 67.56 8.83 38.49
N GLU A 397 68.09 9.54 37.49
CA GLU A 397 67.47 10.75 36.91
C GLU A 397 66.06 10.46 36.38
N LYS A 398 65.90 9.43 35.53
CA LYS A 398 64.61 9.00 34.98
C LYS A 398 63.58 8.61 36.05
N LEU A 399 64.03 7.94 37.12
CA LEU A 399 63.16 7.60 38.25
C LEU A 399 62.73 8.84 39.04
N ASP A 400 63.61 9.84 39.18
CA ASP A 400 63.27 11.13 39.82
C ASP A 400 62.28 11.95 39.00
N GLU A 401 62.41 11.97 37.67
CA GLU A 401 61.46 12.62 36.77
C GLU A 401 60.09 11.94 36.77
N GLY A 402 60.06 10.61 36.80
CA GLY A 402 58.83 9.82 36.98
C GLY A 402 58.10 10.14 38.29
N ILE A 403 58.83 10.33 39.40
CA ILE A 403 58.26 10.75 40.70
C ILE A 403 57.67 12.18 40.61
N ASN A 404 58.29 13.06 39.83
CA ASN A 404 57.87 14.46 39.72
C ASN A 404 56.65 14.65 38.79
N SER A 405 56.54 13.86 37.72
CA SER A 405 55.51 13.98 36.66
C SER A 405 54.25 13.12 36.86
N ALA A 406 54.30 12.08 37.70
CA ALA A 406 53.20 11.12 37.85
C ALA A 406 52.05 11.58 38.79
N SER A 407 50.84 11.04 38.56
CA SER A 407 49.69 11.15 39.46
C SER A 407 49.95 10.43 40.80
N ASN A 408 49.23 10.80 41.87
CA ASN A 408 49.50 10.33 43.24
C ASN A 408 49.62 8.81 43.39
N ASP A 409 48.85 8.03 42.63
CA ASP A 409 48.86 6.56 42.72
C ASP A 409 50.08 5.91 42.04
N ARG A 410 50.70 6.59 41.04
CA ARG A 410 51.91 6.11 40.35
C ARG A 410 53.22 6.57 41.01
N LYS A 411 53.20 7.65 41.80
CA LYS A 411 54.40 8.13 42.53
C LYS A 411 54.98 7.09 43.49
N VAL A 412 54.12 6.34 44.18
CA VAL A 412 54.52 5.32 45.15
C VAL A 412 55.32 4.19 44.48
N ALA A 413 54.93 3.80 43.26
CA ALA A 413 55.62 2.76 42.50
C ALA A 413 57.03 3.19 42.08
N PHE A 414 57.19 4.42 41.57
CA PHE A 414 58.51 4.96 41.21
C PHE A 414 59.42 5.16 42.43
N GLU A 415 58.89 5.57 43.58
CA GLU A 415 59.67 5.68 44.83
C GLU A 415 60.13 4.30 45.33
N GLU A 416 59.30 3.27 45.22
CA GLU A 416 59.62 1.90 45.63
C GLU A 416 60.68 1.28 44.70
N GLU A 417 60.52 1.46 43.38
CA GLU A 417 61.50 1.04 42.36
C GLU A 417 62.86 1.72 42.54
N LYS A 418 62.87 3.03 42.80
CA LYS A 418 64.10 3.77 43.12
C LYS A 418 64.78 3.25 44.38
N SER A 419 64.00 3.00 45.43
CA SER A 419 64.50 2.42 46.68
C SER A 419 65.15 1.04 46.45
N ASP A 420 64.52 0.19 45.65
CA ASP A 420 64.99 -1.18 45.42
C ASP A 420 66.16 -1.24 44.43
N PHE A 421 66.19 -0.39 43.40
CA PHE A 421 67.34 -0.21 42.52
C PHE A 421 68.58 0.24 43.31
N VAL A 422 68.44 1.27 44.15
CA VAL A 422 69.54 1.77 45.02
C VAL A 422 69.99 0.71 46.02
N LYS A 423 69.09 -0.12 46.57
CA LYS A 423 69.46 -1.24 47.46
C LYS A 423 70.20 -2.35 46.70
N SER A 424 69.78 -2.68 45.48
CA SER A 424 70.35 -3.77 44.68
C SER A 424 71.80 -3.51 44.28
N LYS A 425 72.14 -2.25 43.93
CA LYS A 425 73.49 -1.82 43.54
C LYS A 425 74.42 -1.49 44.73
N ARG A 426 73.89 -1.56 45.95
CA ARG A 426 74.64 -1.26 47.19
C ARG A 426 75.78 -2.26 47.48
N LEU A 427 75.78 -3.45 46.88
CA LEU A 427 76.86 -4.45 46.99
C LEU A 427 78.01 -4.23 46.00
N GLU A 428 77.78 -3.60 44.83
CA GLU A 428 78.82 -3.26 43.84
C GLU A 428 79.57 -1.96 44.19
N ASN A 429 78.96 -1.08 44.97
CA ASN A 429 79.56 0.20 45.38
C ASN A 429 80.77 0.06 46.33
N THR A 430 80.93 -1.08 47.02
CA THR A 430 82.15 -1.40 47.78
C THR A 430 83.36 -1.70 46.88
N GLY A 431 83.14 -2.12 45.63
CA GLY A 431 84.18 -2.34 44.62
C GLY A 431 84.53 -1.08 43.82
N ARG A 432 83.56 -0.17 43.59
CA ARG A 432 83.77 1.12 42.91
C ARG A 432 84.67 2.08 43.67
N ALA A 433 84.57 2.13 45.00
CA ALA A 433 85.44 2.98 45.83
C ALA A 433 86.93 2.57 45.78
N LEU A 434 87.24 1.29 45.53
CA LEU A 434 88.62 0.81 45.36
C LEU A 434 89.21 1.09 43.97
N ARG A 435 88.38 1.26 42.92
CA ARG A 435 88.87 1.58 41.56
C ARG A 435 89.20 3.06 41.36
N LYS A 436 88.57 3.95 42.13
CA LYS A 436 88.96 5.38 42.21
C LYS A 436 90.39 5.60 42.73
N LEU A 437 91.06 4.58 43.27
CA LEU A 437 92.47 4.63 43.71
C LEU A 437 93.51 4.22 42.64
N ILE A 438 93.12 3.72 41.46
CA ILE A 438 94.08 3.22 40.44
C ILE A 438 93.95 3.91 39.07
N SER A 439 92.97 4.80 38.84
CA SER A 439 92.95 5.61 37.61
C SER A 439 93.86 6.84 37.74
N ILE A 440 94.91 6.88 36.91
CA ILE A 440 95.82 8.03 36.80
C ILE A 440 95.11 9.09 35.97
N THR A 441 94.88 10.26 36.55
CA THR A 441 94.30 11.43 35.89
C THR A 441 95.27 12.00 34.86
N GLY A 442 95.09 11.62 33.58
CA GLY A 442 95.57 12.40 32.45
C GLY A 442 94.51 13.43 32.08
N ASN A 443 94.79 14.72 32.31
CA ASN A 443 93.96 15.81 31.79
C ASN A 443 93.89 15.69 30.26
N VAL A 444 92.72 15.30 29.74
CA VAL A 444 92.42 15.39 28.31
C VAL A 444 92.11 16.85 27.99
N VAL A 445 92.87 17.45 27.08
CA VAL A 445 92.51 18.72 26.44
C VAL A 445 91.56 18.37 25.31
N LEU A 446 90.28 18.71 25.45
CA LEU A 446 89.26 18.52 24.43
C LEU A 446 89.36 19.65 23.39
N ASN A 447 89.19 19.31 22.11
CA ASN A 447 89.08 20.31 21.04
C ASN A 447 87.67 20.95 21.02
N GLU A 448 87.50 22.13 20.40
CA GLU A 448 86.21 22.86 20.37
C GLU A 448 85.03 22.06 19.77
N GLU A 449 85.28 21.06 18.90
CA GLU A 449 84.23 20.14 18.37
C GLU A 449 83.82 19.01 19.35
N GLU A 450 84.61 18.76 20.40
CA GLU A 450 84.39 17.68 21.38
C GLU A 450 83.71 18.16 22.67
N ALA A 451 83.43 19.47 22.81
CA ALA A 451 82.76 20.02 24.00
C ALA A 451 81.21 19.99 23.89
N ASP A 452 80.67 19.96 22.67
CA ASP A 452 79.22 20.04 22.39
C ASP A 452 78.58 18.68 22.01
N ASN A 453 79.36 17.60 21.89
CA ASN A 453 78.88 16.28 21.45
C ASN A 453 79.16 15.18 22.48
N THR A 454 78.29 14.18 22.56
CA THR A 454 78.49 12.98 23.38
C THR A 454 79.47 12.02 22.69
N VAL A 455 80.53 11.60 23.41
CA VAL A 455 81.59 10.74 22.86
C VAL A 455 81.75 9.45 23.67
N LEU A 456 81.66 8.30 23.01
CA LEU A 456 82.03 6.99 23.58
C LEU A 456 83.53 6.73 23.37
N VAL A 457 84.22 6.26 24.41
CA VAL A 457 85.63 5.85 24.38
C VAL A 457 85.70 4.33 24.54
N ILE A 458 86.13 3.63 23.50
CA ILE A 458 86.22 2.16 23.45
C ILE A 458 87.62 1.75 23.88
N ASN A 459 87.76 1.12 25.04
CA ASN A 459 89.04 0.67 25.60
C ASN A 459 89.39 -0.77 25.16
N GLU A 460 89.04 -1.14 23.93
CA GLU A 460 89.40 -2.40 23.26
C GLU A 460 89.95 -2.13 21.85
N ASP A 461 90.82 -3.01 21.34
CA ASP A 461 91.48 -2.84 20.03
C ASP A 461 90.56 -3.38 18.91
N VAL A 462 89.57 -2.58 18.53
CA VAL A 462 88.55 -2.89 17.51
C VAL A 462 88.46 -1.78 16.47
N GLN A 463 88.23 -2.13 15.19
CA GLN A 463 88.18 -1.14 14.09
C GLN A 463 86.78 -0.60 13.81
N GLU A 464 85.75 -1.37 14.12
CA GLU A 464 84.34 -1.03 13.88
C GLU A 464 83.50 -1.59 15.01
N VAL A 465 82.52 -0.82 15.45
CA VAL A 465 81.55 -1.20 16.48
C VAL A 465 80.14 -0.90 16.00
N GLU A 466 79.19 -1.73 16.40
CA GLU A 466 77.76 -1.45 16.31
C GLU A 466 77.28 -1.02 17.69
N ILE A 467 76.83 0.24 17.78
CA ILE A 467 76.36 0.85 19.01
C ILE A 467 74.84 0.92 18.94
N GLU A 468 74.19 0.30 19.90
CA GLU A 468 72.77 0.46 20.16
C GLU A 468 72.59 1.41 21.35
N TYR A 469 71.74 2.44 21.21
CA TYR A 469 71.43 3.36 22.30
C TYR A 469 70.02 3.95 22.14
N PHE A 470 69.48 4.52 23.21
CA PHE A 470 68.13 5.10 23.24
C PHE A 470 68.16 6.60 23.55
N THR A 471 67.13 7.34 23.16
CA THR A 471 66.90 8.75 23.57
C THR A 471 65.54 8.91 24.23
N GLU A 472 65.34 9.98 25.00
CA GLU A 472 64.10 10.20 25.77
C GLU A 472 62.86 10.35 24.89
N ALA A 473 61.74 9.81 25.35
CA ALA A 473 60.48 9.83 24.64
C ALA A 473 59.85 11.22 24.56
N PRO A 474 59.16 11.58 23.47
CA PRO A 474 58.16 12.64 23.48
C PRO A 474 57.06 12.38 24.52
N ILE A 475 56.60 13.43 25.21
CA ILE A 475 55.57 13.34 26.26
C ILE A 475 54.24 13.88 25.72
N ALA A 476 53.13 13.23 26.08
CA ALA A 476 51.78 13.74 25.87
C ALA A 476 51.05 14.01 27.20
N ILE A 477 50.31 15.13 27.25
CA ILE A 477 49.44 15.54 28.37
C ILE A 477 48.00 15.61 27.86
N GLU A 478 47.10 14.87 28.51
CA GLU A 478 45.67 14.78 28.15
C GLU A 478 44.77 15.51 29.18
N GLU A 479 43.77 16.25 28.68
CA GLU A 479 42.72 16.91 29.47
C GLU A 479 41.33 16.52 28.95
N GLU A 480 40.44 16.01 29.82
CA GLU A 480 39.06 15.64 29.47
C GLU A 480 38.17 16.87 29.19
N MET A 481 37.28 16.75 28.20
CA MET A 481 36.28 17.76 27.83
C MET A 481 34.88 17.14 27.82
N ASN A 482 33.81 17.96 27.87
CA ASN A 482 32.42 17.46 27.87
C ASN A 482 32.05 16.63 26.62
N ASN A 483 32.73 16.85 25.50
CA ASN A 483 32.47 16.23 24.20
C ASN A 483 33.77 15.76 23.52
N GLY A 484 34.75 15.30 24.30
CA GLY A 484 36.02 14.78 23.78
C GLY A 484 37.21 15.07 24.70
N LYS A 485 38.39 15.32 24.14
CA LYS A 485 39.67 15.38 24.87
C LYS A 485 40.66 16.36 24.24
N ARG A 486 41.50 17.02 25.02
CA ARG A 486 42.62 17.86 24.54
C ARG A 486 43.96 17.19 24.84
N VAL A 487 44.84 17.12 23.85
CA VAL A 487 46.16 16.44 23.94
C VAL A 487 47.28 17.41 23.56
N THR A 488 48.28 17.59 24.43
CA THR A 488 49.47 18.42 24.16
C THR A 488 50.71 17.55 24.12
N ILE A 489 51.47 17.59 23.02
CA ILE A 489 52.70 16.81 22.80
C ILE A 489 53.93 17.71 22.84
N SER A 490 54.94 17.31 23.62
CA SER A 490 56.19 18.06 23.87
C SER A 490 57.41 17.15 23.92
N SER A 491 58.57 17.63 23.45
CA SER A 491 59.88 17.00 23.64
C SER A 491 60.99 18.06 23.57
N ASP A 492 62.08 17.84 24.30
CA ASP A 492 63.29 18.66 24.23
C ASP A 492 64.17 18.29 23.01
N ILE A 493 63.92 17.14 22.39
CA ILE A 493 64.57 16.68 21.15
C ILE A 493 63.64 16.93 19.96
N GLY A 494 64.19 17.49 18.88
CA GLY A 494 63.46 17.81 17.65
C GLY A 494 63.17 16.59 16.79
N TYR A 495 62.37 15.65 17.29
CA TYR A 495 61.95 14.50 16.49
C TYR A 495 61.02 14.92 15.35
N GLU A 496 61.14 14.21 14.23
CA GLU A 496 60.26 14.30 13.07
C GLU A 496 59.38 13.04 13.02
N ASP A 497 58.20 13.17 12.40
CA ASP A 497 57.25 12.06 12.20
C ASP A 497 56.88 11.29 13.48
N VAL A 498 56.56 12.01 14.56
CA VAL A 498 56.24 11.41 15.86
C VAL A 498 54.83 10.84 15.87
N LEU A 499 54.69 9.55 16.17
CA LEU A 499 53.40 8.89 16.34
C LEU A 499 52.80 9.23 17.71
N ALA A 500 51.72 10.02 17.71
CA ALA A 500 50.91 10.33 18.90
C ALA A 500 49.60 9.53 18.87
N PHE A 501 49.03 9.26 20.04
CA PHE A 501 47.79 8.50 20.16
C PHE A 501 46.97 8.92 21.37
N ALA A 502 45.69 8.56 21.38
CA ALA A 502 44.79 8.76 22.52
C ALA A 502 43.64 7.75 22.54
N ASP A 503 43.29 7.28 23.73
CA ASP A 503 42.08 6.48 23.96
C ASP A 503 40.83 7.37 23.95
N ILE A 504 39.75 6.86 23.35
CA ILE A 504 38.42 7.49 23.32
C ILE A 504 37.31 6.47 23.65
N PRO A 505 36.11 6.91 24.06
CA PRO A 505 34.94 6.02 24.10
C PRO A 505 34.63 5.46 22.71
N ASP A 506 34.07 4.24 22.65
CA ASP A 506 33.59 3.60 21.42
C ASP A 506 32.76 4.58 20.55
N THR A 507 33.33 5.04 19.43
CA THR A 507 32.74 6.09 18.60
C THR A 507 32.80 5.74 17.11
N ASP A 508 31.76 6.05 16.33
CA ASP A 508 31.79 5.93 14.86
C ASP A 508 32.95 6.77 14.29
N ALA A 509 33.76 6.20 13.40
CA ALA A 509 34.92 6.88 12.82
C ALA A 509 34.60 8.26 12.22
N ASN A 510 33.39 8.43 11.66
CA ASN A 510 32.96 9.71 11.06
C ASN A 510 32.59 10.78 12.08
N SER A 511 32.26 10.36 13.30
CA SER A 511 31.89 11.22 14.43
C SER A 511 33.11 11.77 15.19
N ILE A 512 34.33 11.41 14.80
CA ILE A 512 35.56 11.89 15.43
C ILE A 512 36.16 13.02 14.59
N LYS A 513 36.50 14.14 15.24
CA LYS A 513 37.25 15.24 14.63
C LYS A 513 38.49 15.56 15.44
N LEU A 514 39.66 15.60 14.79
CA LEU A 514 40.93 16.02 15.37
C LEU A 514 41.30 17.43 14.88
N PHE A 515 41.50 18.37 15.79
CA PHE A 515 41.90 19.74 15.48
C PHE A 515 43.27 20.07 16.06
N HIS A 516 44.24 20.45 15.22
CA HIS A 516 45.48 21.09 15.66
C HIS A 516 45.24 22.57 15.96
N ILE A 517 45.63 23.00 17.16
CA ILE A 517 45.51 24.38 17.63
C ILE A 517 46.75 25.19 17.25
N VAL A 518 46.62 26.07 16.26
CA VAL A 518 47.71 26.96 15.82
C VAL A 518 47.31 28.41 16.12
N ASN A 519 48.07 29.09 17.00
CA ASN A 519 47.80 30.47 17.44
C ASN A 519 46.36 30.70 17.95
N GLY A 520 45.78 29.72 18.65
CA GLY A 520 44.40 29.79 19.17
C GLY A 520 43.30 29.51 18.14
N THR A 521 43.66 29.11 16.92
CA THR A 521 42.70 28.76 15.85
C THR A 521 42.68 27.25 15.63
N LYS A 522 41.50 26.64 15.48
CA LYS A 522 41.33 25.21 15.20
C LYS A 522 41.59 24.92 13.72
N LYS A 523 42.57 24.06 13.41
CA LYS A 523 42.84 23.55 12.06
C LYS A 523 42.62 22.04 12.04
N LEU A 524 41.82 21.54 11.11
CA LEU A 524 41.54 20.11 10.99
C LEU A 524 42.83 19.33 10.66
N SER A 525 43.00 18.19 11.34
CA SER A 525 44.12 17.25 11.17
C SER A 525 43.60 15.84 10.87
N ASN A 526 44.41 15.05 10.16
CA ASN A 526 44.10 13.64 9.88
C ASN A 526 44.51 12.76 11.06
N PHE A 527 43.83 11.62 11.21
CA PHE A 527 44.14 10.59 12.19
C PHE A 527 43.81 9.21 11.59
N ASP A 528 44.44 8.17 12.12
CA ASP A 528 44.10 6.76 11.89
C ASP A 528 43.31 6.26 13.11
N GLY A 529 42.11 5.71 12.89
CA GLY A 529 41.25 5.18 13.95
C GLY A 529 41.29 3.66 13.99
N TYR A 530 41.32 3.11 15.20
CA TYR A 530 41.37 1.69 15.49
C TYR A 530 40.21 1.29 16.40
N ASP A 531 39.68 0.11 16.13
CA ASP A 531 38.71 -0.59 16.95
C ASP A 531 39.46 -1.71 17.66
N SER A 532 39.81 -1.49 18.92
CA SER A 532 40.64 -2.41 19.70
C SER A 532 39.83 -3.59 20.25
N ASN A 533 38.49 -3.54 20.17
CA ASN A 533 37.59 -4.53 20.74
C ASN A 533 36.65 -5.21 19.72
N ASP A 534 36.85 -4.94 18.43
CA ASP A 534 36.14 -5.50 17.27
C ASP A 534 34.62 -5.26 17.32
N ASN A 535 34.15 -4.11 17.84
CA ASN A 535 32.73 -3.73 17.90
C ASN A 535 32.26 -2.83 16.73
N ASN A 536 33.12 -2.64 15.72
CA ASN A 536 33.00 -1.71 14.59
C ASN A 536 32.99 -0.21 14.98
N LEU A 537 33.43 0.15 16.18
CA LEU A 537 33.55 1.52 16.65
C LEU A 537 35.02 1.81 16.98
N VAL A 538 35.47 3.02 16.67
CA VAL A 538 36.82 3.46 16.97
C VAL A 538 36.90 3.81 18.45
N ASP A 539 37.78 3.13 19.18
CA ASP A 539 38.08 3.34 20.60
C ASP A 539 39.49 3.91 20.83
N TYR A 540 40.29 3.95 19.76
CA TYR A 540 41.68 4.39 19.81
C TYR A 540 42.04 5.15 18.53
N ILE A 541 42.72 6.28 18.64
CA ILE A 541 43.19 7.04 17.47
C ILE A 541 44.69 7.31 17.54
N GLU A 542 45.34 7.29 16.38
CA GLU A 542 46.75 7.65 16.18
C GLU A 542 46.87 8.80 15.17
N TRP A 543 47.87 9.66 15.32
CA TRP A 543 48.19 10.69 14.33
C TRP A 543 49.68 11.05 14.34
N THR A 544 50.17 11.52 13.21
CA THR A 544 51.57 11.96 13.08
C THR A 544 51.73 13.44 13.43
N VAL A 545 52.63 13.73 14.36
CA VAL A 545 53.08 15.08 14.68
C VAL A 545 54.32 15.39 13.82
N PRO A 546 54.23 16.32 12.84
CA PRO A 546 55.24 16.45 11.79
C PRO A 546 56.60 16.98 12.26
N HIS A 547 56.63 17.80 13.32
CA HIS A 547 57.87 18.24 13.97
C HIS A 547 57.57 18.65 15.42
N LEU A 548 58.48 18.41 16.37
CA LEU A 548 58.25 18.75 17.77
C LEU A 548 58.85 20.10 18.19
N SER A 549 57.98 20.99 18.70
CA SER A 549 58.32 22.23 19.41
C SER A 549 57.24 22.66 20.44
N ASN A 550 56.45 21.69 20.95
CA ASN A 550 55.12 21.81 21.57
C ASN A 550 53.96 22.00 20.57
N GLN A 551 53.06 21.03 20.48
CA GLN A 551 51.83 21.10 19.67
C GLN A 551 50.60 20.65 20.48
N THR A 552 49.46 21.31 20.28
CA THR A 552 48.20 21.01 20.99
C THR A 552 47.10 20.59 20.02
N TYR A 553 46.40 19.51 20.34
CA TYR A 553 45.32 18.92 19.56
C TYR A 553 44.04 18.82 20.40
N GLU A 554 42.87 18.97 19.78
CA GLU A 554 41.55 18.71 20.38
C GLU A 554 40.81 17.63 19.59
N ILE A 555 40.38 16.58 20.28
CA ILE A 555 39.55 15.48 19.81
C ILE A 555 38.12 15.81 20.21
N ILE A 556 37.19 15.84 19.24
CA ILE A 556 35.76 16.08 19.48
C ILE A 556 34.98 14.86 19.03
N LEU A 557 34.10 14.36 19.90
CA LEU A 557 33.18 13.24 19.68
C LEU A 557 31.78 13.81 19.42
N ILE A 558 31.25 13.61 18.22
CA ILE A 558 29.96 14.11 17.79
C ILE A 558 28.88 13.10 18.19
N THR A 559 27.92 13.51 19.02
CA THR A 559 26.71 12.71 19.29
C THR A 559 25.59 13.09 18.32
N GLU A 560 24.56 12.24 18.23
CA GLU A 560 23.62 12.08 17.13
C GLU A 560 22.80 13.33 16.72
N ALA A 561 23.01 14.51 17.33
CA ALA A 561 22.47 15.78 16.86
C ALA A 561 23.45 16.96 16.94
N GLU A 562 23.61 17.69 15.83
CA GLU A 562 24.53 18.83 15.69
C GLU A 562 23.77 20.13 15.37
N HIS A 563 24.18 21.25 15.97
CA HIS A 563 23.84 22.58 15.46
C HIS A 563 24.88 23.00 14.42
N LEU A 564 24.41 23.27 13.20
CA LEU A 564 25.23 23.79 12.11
C LEU A 564 24.86 25.23 11.76
N ASP A 565 25.84 26.01 11.32
CA ASP A 565 25.61 27.36 10.80
C ASP A 565 24.98 27.35 9.39
N GLU A 566 24.72 28.53 8.83
CA GLU A 566 24.15 28.68 7.48
C GLU A 566 24.98 28.03 6.35
N ASN A 567 26.27 27.76 6.59
CA ASN A 567 27.20 27.13 5.65
C ASN A 567 27.45 25.65 5.99
N ARG A 568 26.66 25.06 6.91
CA ARG A 568 26.82 23.71 7.46
C ARG A 568 28.14 23.47 8.22
N ASN A 569 28.79 24.52 8.73
CA ASN A 569 29.90 24.32 9.65
C ASN A 569 29.37 23.96 11.03
N PHE A 570 30.02 22.99 11.68
CA PHE A 570 29.71 22.60 13.05
C PHE A 570 29.84 23.78 14.01
N VAL A 571 28.79 24.04 14.79
CA VAL A 571 28.77 25.06 15.85
C VAL A 571 28.97 24.39 17.21
N ASN A 572 28.07 23.48 17.58
CA ASN A 572 28.11 22.69 18.81
C ASN A 572 27.19 21.46 18.73
N ASP A 573 27.41 20.51 19.64
CA ASP A 573 26.53 19.37 19.87
C ASP A 573 25.24 19.83 20.59
N VAL A 574 24.09 19.29 20.18
CA VAL A 574 22.77 19.58 20.78
C VAL A 574 21.96 18.34 21.16
N TYR A 575 22.52 17.14 21.09
CA TYR A 575 21.82 15.88 21.35
C TYR A 575 21.12 15.85 22.71
N ASP A 576 21.78 16.31 23.77
CA ASP A 576 21.23 16.35 25.13
C ASP A 576 19.97 17.20 25.29
N TYR A 577 19.73 18.14 24.35
CA TYR A 577 18.54 19.00 24.33
C TYR A 577 17.42 18.45 23.46
N VAL A 578 17.67 17.41 22.65
CA VAL A 578 16.69 16.90 21.68
C VAL A 578 16.45 15.39 21.81
N LYS A 579 17.07 14.71 22.77
CA LYS A 579 16.93 13.26 22.99
C LYS A 579 15.68 12.84 23.76
N ALA A 580 15.05 13.74 24.52
CA ALA A 580 13.88 13.42 25.33
C ALA A 580 12.97 14.63 25.50
N ARG A 581 11.66 14.39 25.62
CA ARG A 581 10.68 15.44 25.91
C ARG A 581 10.67 15.79 27.40
N ASP A 582 11.55 16.67 27.83
CA ASP A 582 11.76 17.01 29.25
C ASP A 582 11.66 18.52 29.55
N TYR A 583 11.27 19.34 28.56
CA TYR A 583 11.21 20.80 28.62
C TYR A 583 12.59 21.47 28.72
N ASN A 584 13.67 20.80 28.32
CA ASN A 584 14.99 21.36 28.14
C ASN A 584 15.21 21.77 26.67
N PHE A 585 15.27 23.08 26.39
CA PHE A 585 15.26 23.58 25.02
C PHE A 585 16.64 24.02 24.53
N THR A 586 16.91 23.79 23.25
CA THR A 586 18.00 24.45 22.48
C THR A 586 17.41 25.37 21.41
N THR A 587 18.02 26.55 21.20
CA THR A 587 17.57 27.52 20.19
C THR A 587 18.41 27.39 18.93
N ILE A 588 17.77 27.15 17.79
CA ILE A 588 18.41 27.15 16.47
C ILE A 588 18.03 28.44 15.73
N PRO A 589 18.97 29.39 15.54
CA PRO A 589 18.71 30.68 14.90
C PRO A 589 18.27 30.54 13.44
N ALA A 590 17.62 31.57 12.91
CA ALA A 590 17.22 31.62 11.50
C ALA A 590 18.34 31.22 10.52
N SER A 591 18.02 30.39 9.53
CA SER A 591 18.93 29.84 8.51
C SER A 591 19.97 28.83 8.97
N ASN A 592 20.06 28.53 10.27
CA ASN A 592 20.90 27.44 10.78
C ASN A 592 20.18 26.09 10.68
N TYR A 593 20.93 25.02 10.90
CA TYR A 593 20.44 23.65 10.82
C TYR A 593 20.61 22.92 12.14
N ILE A 594 19.70 22.02 12.45
CA ILE A 594 19.99 20.88 13.33
C ILE A 594 20.15 19.63 12.46
N ARG A 595 21.35 19.04 12.44
CA ARG A 595 21.60 17.74 11.81
C ARG A 595 21.30 16.66 12.81
N VAL A 596 20.47 15.68 12.48
CA VAL A 596 20.11 14.57 13.38
C VAL A 596 20.36 13.24 12.71
N LYS A 597 20.87 12.26 13.47
CA LYS A 597 20.98 10.85 13.10
C LYS A 597 19.94 10.05 13.87
N PHE A 598 19.14 9.24 13.18
CA PHE A 598 18.15 8.34 13.77
C PHE A 598 18.73 6.93 13.97
N GLU A 599 18.23 6.18 14.95
CA GLU A 599 18.63 4.77 15.24
C GLU A 599 18.44 3.83 14.03
N ARG A 600 17.61 4.23 13.06
CA ARG A 600 17.43 3.49 11.79
C ARG A 600 17.32 4.43 10.61
N ARG A 601 17.68 3.91 9.43
CA ARG A 601 17.45 4.62 8.16
C ARG A 601 15.96 4.81 7.92
N LEU A 602 15.55 6.04 7.63
CA LEU A 602 14.21 6.44 7.26
C LEU A 602 14.07 6.46 5.73
N ASN A 603 12.90 6.08 5.22
CA ASN A 603 12.50 6.16 3.81
C ASN A 603 11.25 7.03 3.65
N SER A 604 10.70 7.12 2.44
CA SER A 604 9.56 7.99 2.14
C SER A 604 8.24 7.64 2.84
N ASN A 605 8.12 6.44 3.42
CA ASN A 605 6.99 6.02 4.26
C ASN A 605 7.17 6.40 5.73
N ASN A 606 8.35 6.89 6.12
CA ASN A 606 8.64 7.36 7.46
C ASN A 606 8.34 8.85 7.58
N ASP A 607 8.03 9.26 8.81
CA ASP A 607 7.90 10.64 9.20
C ASP A 607 9.03 11.05 10.15
N ILE A 608 9.34 12.35 10.18
CA ILE A 608 10.09 12.94 11.28
C ILE A 608 9.08 13.67 12.16
N THR A 609 9.17 13.42 13.48
CA THR A 609 8.40 14.15 14.48
C THR A 609 9.33 14.99 15.34
N ILE A 610 8.94 16.24 15.60
CA ILE A 610 9.63 17.16 16.52
C ILE A 610 8.65 17.74 17.54
N TYR A 611 9.16 18.04 18.73
CA TYR A 611 8.54 18.93 19.70
C TYR A 611 9.34 20.22 19.75
N ALA A 612 8.71 21.29 19.31
CA ALA A 612 9.34 22.58 19.16
C ALA A 612 8.34 23.72 19.46
N LYS A 613 8.85 24.94 19.60
CA LYS A 613 8.06 26.17 19.70
C LYS A 613 8.81 27.34 19.06
N SER A 614 8.09 28.41 18.73
CA SER A 614 8.69 29.67 18.32
C SER A 614 7.84 30.85 18.77
N ASN A 615 8.51 31.95 19.13
CA ASN A 615 7.86 33.24 19.38
C ASN A 615 7.57 34.02 18.08
N HIS A 616 7.93 33.48 16.91
CA HIS A 616 7.69 34.08 15.61
C HIS A 616 6.47 33.44 14.93
N SER A 617 5.51 34.24 14.48
CA SER A 617 4.25 33.76 13.89
C SER A 617 4.40 33.06 12.53
N ASN A 618 5.59 33.06 11.95
CA ASN A 618 5.91 32.50 10.64
C ASN A 618 7.20 31.64 10.68
N ALA A 619 7.61 31.16 11.86
CA ALA A 619 8.67 30.18 11.95
C ALA A 619 8.23 28.85 11.32
N SER A 620 9.14 28.18 10.65
CA SER A 620 8.99 26.85 10.05
C SER A 620 10.35 26.15 10.07
N VAL A 621 10.31 24.82 10.02
CA VAL A 621 11.45 23.93 9.89
C VAL A 621 11.33 23.15 8.58
N PHE A 622 12.36 23.22 7.75
CA PHE A 622 12.48 22.45 6.51
C PHE A 622 13.44 21.28 6.71
N VAL A 623 13.09 20.11 6.17
CA VAL A 623 13.94 18.90 6.22
C VAL A 623 14.70 18.79 4.90
N TYR A 624 15.98 18.46 4.99
CA TYR A 624 16.87 18.19 3.86
C TYR A 624 17.59 16.85 4.10
N GLU A 625 17.93 16.18 3.01
CA GLU A 625 18.93 15.10 3.06
C GLU A 625 20.29 15.68 3.47
N LYS A 626 21.16 14.87 4.09
CA LYS A 626 22.47 15.32 4.57
C LYS A 626 23.24 16.06 3.47
N ASP A 627 23.65 17.30 3.76
CA ASP A 627 24.44 18.16 2.87
C ASP A 627 23.75 18.57 1.55
N LYS A 628 22.46 18.25 1.35
CA LYS A 628 21.70 18.63 0.14
C LYS A 628 20.91 19.93 0.32
N ASN A 629 20.77 20.69 -0.76
CA ASN A 629 20.15 22.02 -0.74
C ASN A 629 18.66 22.02 -1.08
N ASP A 630 18.12 20.90 -1.55
CA ASP A 630 16.70 20.76 -1.88
C ASP A 630 15.94 20.22 -0.65
N SER A 631 14.93 20.96 -0.20
CA SER A 631 14.11 20.53 0.93
C SER A 631 13.21 19.37 0.51
N ILE A 632 13.19 18.30 1.30
CA ILE A 632 12.34 17.13 1.08
C ILE A 632 11.01 17.22 1.83
N ALA A 633 10.93 18.02 2.90
CA ALA A 633 9.70 18.21 3.66
C ALA A 633 9.67 19.57 4.37
N ASP A 634 8.47 20.05 4.70
CA ASP A 634 8.21 21.30 5.43
C ASP A 634 7.22 21.00 6.57
N PHE A 635 7.61 21.30 7.81
CA PHE A 635 6.75 21.13 8.99
C PHE A 635 5.59 22.13 9.06
N GLY A 636 5.55 23.12 8.17
CA GLY A 636 4.62 24.24 8.22
C GLY A 636 4.94 25.19 9.37
N THR A 637 3.96 26.00 9.76
CA THR A 637 4.18 27.02 10.79
C THR A 637 4.32 26.42 12.19
N ILE A 638 5.45 26.71 12.85
CA ILE A 638 5.72 26.40 14.25
C ILE A 638 5.37 27.63 15.11
N THR A 639 4.42 27.48 16.03
CA THR A 639 4.02 28.56 16.97
C THR A 639 4.17 28.10 18.42
N ASP A 640 3.08 27.66 19.04
CA ASP A 640 3.07 27.18 20.41
C ASP A 640 3.84 25.86 20.54
N TYR A 641 4.27 25.55 21.76
CA TYR A 641 4.88 24.27 22.06
C TYR A 641 3.92 23.12 21.74
N GLY A 642 4.29 22.28 20.79
CA GLY A 642 3.43 21.23 20.25
C GLY A 642 4.20 20.13 19.53
N LYS A 643 3.48 19.06 19.16
CA LYS A 643 3.99 17.99 18.30
C LYS A 643 3.82 18.42 16.84
N TYR A 644 4.90 18.42 16.08
CA TYR A 644 4.90 18.64 14.64
C TYR A 644 5.44 17.39 13.97
N GLN A 645 4.76 16.90 12.92
CA GLN A 645 5.04 15.62 12.29
C GLN A 645 4.91 15.77 10.78
N ILE A 646 5.91 15.30 10.03
CA ILE A 646 5.92 15.41 8.56
C ILE A 646 6.43 14.13 7.92
N LEU A 647 5.68 13.63 6.94
CA LEU A 647 6.05 12.45 6.15
C LEU A 647 7.13 12.83 5.13
N LEU A 648 8.15 11.98 4.95
CA LEU A 648 9.30 12.23 4.08
C LEU A 648 9.01 11.88 2.62
N THR A 649 7.86 12.31 2.08
CA THR A 649 7.37 11.85 0.77
C THR A 649 8.30 12.13 -0.40
N ASN A 650 9.19 13.12 -0.28
CA ASN A 650 10.19 13.47 -1.32
C ASN A 650 11.58 12.90 -1.03
N LEU A 651 11.72 11.97 -0.08
CA LEU A 651 12.97 11.27 0.20
C LEU A 651 13.18 10.13 -0.80
N ASN A 652 14.23 10.22 -1.61
CA ASN A 652 14.50 9.26 -2.69
C ASN A 652 15.25 8.01 -2.22
N GLU A 653 16.22 8.16 -1.32
CA GLU A 653 17.03 7.06 -0.77
C GLU A 653 16.92 7.00 0.75
N SER A 654 16.94 5.77 1.28
CA SER A 654 16.86 5.53 2.72
C SER A 654 18.13 6.00 3.43
N GLN A 655 17.97 6.94 4.36
CA GLN A 655 19.08 7.50 5.14
C GLN A 655 18.66 7.73 6.58
N ASP A 656 19.65 7.71 7.46
CA ASP A 656 19.50 7.91 8.89
C ASP A 656 19.87 9.34 9.32
N ILE A 657 20.47 10.16 8.45
CA ILE A 657 20.93 11.52 8.78
C ILE A 657 20.14 12.57 8.00
N PHE A 658 19.59 13.57 8.70
CA PHE A 658 18.81 14.66 8.10
C PHE A 658 19.23 16.02 8.63
N ASP A 659 19.17 17.03 7.77
CA ASP A 659 19.40 18.44 8.10
C ASP A 659 18.06 19.16 8.25
N LEU A 660 17.76 19.72 9.42
CA LEU A 660 16.52 20.44 9.69
C LEU A 660 16.85 21.94 9.79
N ARG A 661 16.53 22.70 8.73
CA ARG A 661 16.81 24.14 8.67
C ARG A 661 15.65 24.95 9.24
N THR A 662 15.95 25.94 10.08
CA THR A 662 14.94 26.87 10.60
C THR A 662 14.83 28.13 9.74
N THR A 663 13.62 28.69 9.61
CA THR A 663 13.40 29.98 8.92
C THR A 663 13.46 31.20 9.82
N ASN A 664 13.19 31.01 11.11
CA ASN A 664 13.31 31.97 12.20
C ASN A 664 13.82 31.21 13.43
N ASP A 665 14.05 31.89 14.55
CA ASP A 665 14.46 31.22 15.78
C ASP A 665 13.41 30.19 16.22
N VAL A 666 13.80 28.92 16.27
CA VAL A 666 12.98 27.80 16.74
C VAL A 666 13.67 27.15 17.93
N GLU A 667 12.91 26.94 19.00
CA GLU A 667 13.36 26.22 20.20
C GLU A 667 12.93 24.75 20.09
N PHE A 668 13.90 23.84 20.03
CA PHE A 668 13.69 22.39 19.99
C PHE A 668 13.82 21.78 21.39
N ASP A 669 12.94 20.84 21.72
CA ASP A 669 12.90 20.08 22.98
C ASP A 669 13.08 18.58 22.75
N TYR A 670 12.53 18.04 21.65
CA TYR A 670 12.65 16.62 21.36
C TYR A 670 12.53 16.37 19.86
N VAL A 671 13.49 15.66 19.28
CA VAL A 671 13.38 15.05 17.95
C VAL A 671 13.10 13.57 18.18
N VAL A 672 11.95 13.10 17.71
CA VAL A 672 11.45 11.76 18.06
C VAL A 672 12.20 10.70 17.28
N ASP A 673 13.05 9.95 17.97
CA ASP A 673 13.58 8.68 17.48
C ASP A 673 12.66 7.51 17.89
N PRO A 674 12.19 6.66 16.96
CA PRO A 674 11.35 5.51 17.30
C PRO A 674 12.05 4.51 18.23
N THR A 675 11.34 4.06 19.27
CA THR A 675 11.86 3.03 20.17
C THR A 675 11.87 1.66 19.48
N THR A 676 13.04 1.04 19.38
CA THR A 676 13.16 -0.29 18.78
C THR A 676 12.57 -1.40 19.65
N VAL A 677 11.94 -2.38 19.02
CA VAL A 677 11.38 -3.58 19.66
C VAL A 677 12.08 -4.80 19.06
N SER A 678 12.92 -5.45 19.85
CA SER A 678 13.68 -6.64 19.44
C SER A 678 13.20 -7.93 20.10
N ALA A 679 12.26 -7.87 21.05
CA ALA A 679 11.69 -9.02 21.73
C ALA A 679 10.22 -8.79 22.11
N CYS A 680 9.48 -9.87 22.38
CA CYS A 680 8.14 -9.78 22.95
C CYS A 680 8.18 -9.03 24.29
N GLY A 681 7.22 -8.13 24.51
CA GLY A 681 7.25 -7.23 25.67
C GLY A 681 6.00 -6.36 25.79
N THR A 682 6.02 -5.48 26.80
CA THR A 682 4.95 -4.48 27.03
C THR A 682 5.40 -3.12 26.52
N LEU A 683 4.56 -2.49 25.70
CA LEU A 683 4.71 -1.13 25.21
C LEU A 683 3.87 -0.23 26.12
N SER A 684 4.52 0.48 27.04
CA SER A 684 3.85 1.25 28.10
C SER A 684 4.17 2.74 28.12
N THR A 685 5.02 3.23 27.22
CA THR A 685 5.31 4.66 27.11
C THR A 685 4.28 5.29 26.18
N SER A 686 3.49 6.22 26.71
CA SER A 686 2.49 6.95 25.92
C SER A 686 3.14 7.94 24.95
N ASN A 687 2.51 8.18 23.80
CA ASN A 687 3.00 9.09 22.74
C ASN A 687 4.31 8.61 22.09
N THR A 688 4.54 7.30 22.06
CA THR A 688 5.78 6.70 21.58
C THR A 688 5.51 5.87 20.34
N GLN A 689 6.41 5.98 19.38
CA GLN A 689 6.48 5.07 18.23
C GLN A 689 7.41 3.91 18.57
N TYR A 690 6.94 2.70 18.29
CA TYR A 690 7.66 1.45 18.50
C TYR A 690 7.80 0.72 17.18
N ASP A 691 9.03 0.41 16.81
CA ASP A 691 9.36 -0.23 15.55
C ASP A 691 9.95 -1.62 15.80
N LEU A 692 9.30 -2.64 15.24
CA LEU A 692 9.82 -4.00 15.26
C LEU A 692 11.04 -4.10 14.34
N THR A 693 12.18 -4.57 14.85
CA THR A 693 13.45 -4.64 14.10
C THR A 693 13.83 -6.05 13.66
N GLN A 694 13.12 -7.07 14.14
CA GLN A 694 13.36 -8.46 13.79
C GLN A 694 12.13 -9.34 14.03
N ASN A 695 12.17 -10.58 13.53
CA ASN A 695 11.16 -11.58 13.88
C ASN A 695 11.25 -11.91 15.38
N ILE A 696 10.12 -11.88 16.08
CA ILE A 696 10.04 -12.18 17.51
C ILE A 696 9.06 -13.33 17.78
N ALA A 697 9.30 -14.06 18.87
CA ALA A 697 8.46 -15.19 19.25
C ALA A 697 8.20 -15.25 20.76
N SER A 698 6.97 -15.57 21.14
CA SER A 698 6.58 -15.85 22.52
C SER A 698 6.23 -17.33 22.71
N ALA A 699 6.87 -17.94 23.71
CA ALA A 699 6.49 -19.27 24.20
C ALA A 699 5.21 -19.19 25.06
N ASN A 700 5.05 -18.21 25.94
CA ASN A 700 3.92 -18.14 26.87
C ASN A 700 3.30 -16.74 26.91
N GLY A 701 1.97 -16.66 26.92
CA GLY A 701 1.24 -15.37 27.05
C GLY A 701 1.18 -14.55 25.76
N PRO A 702 0.76 -13.26 25.86
CA PRO A 702 0.82 -12.33 24.73
C PRO A 702 2.27 -12.10 24.28
N CYS A 703 2.53 -11.90 22.98
CA CYS A 703 3.85 -11.45 22.54
C CYS A 703 4.02 -9.93 22.71
N ILE A 704 3.15 -9.13 22.10
CA ILE A 704 3.16 -7.67 22.28
C ILE A 704 1.96 -7.26 23.13
N ASN A 705 2.20 -6.49 24.19
CA ASN A 705 1.15 -5.94 25.05
C ASN A 705 1.20 -4.41 25.03
N ILE A 706 0.21 -3.77 24.40
CA ILE A 706 0.09 -2.32 24.32
C ILE A 706 -0.76 -1.83 25.49
N ALA A 707 -0.12 -1.09 26.40
CA ALA A 707 -0.68 -0.71 27.70
C ALA A 707 -0.76 0.81 27.93
N ALA A 708 -0.48 1.64 26.91
CA ALA A 708 -0.58 3.09 26.99
C ALA A 708 -1.27 3.70 25.75
N ASN A 709 -1.74 4.93 25.91
CA ASN A 709 -2.42 5.69 24.86
C ASN A 709 -1.42 6.28 23.86
N ASN A 710 -1.90 6.59 22.65
CA ASN A 710 -1.15 7.27 21.59
C ASN A 710 0.12 6.49 21.19
N ILE A 711 0.04 5.16 21.15
CA ILE A 711 1.13 4.29 20.70
C ILE A 711 1.00 4.05 19.20
N THR A 712 2.10 4.17 18.47
CA THR A 712 2.22 3.62 17.11
C THR A 712 3.15 2.42 17.17
N PHE A 713 2.67 1.23 16.81
CA PHE A 713 3.47 0.02 16.69
C PHE A 713 3.53 -0.39 15.22
N ASP A 714 4.73 -0.30 14.64
CA ASP A 714 4.98 -0.65 13.25
C ASP A 714 5.81 -1.94 13.19
N GLY A 715 5.24 -2.95 12.53
CA GLY A 715 5.84 -4.27 12.40
C GLY A 715 6.89 -4.37 11.30
N HIS A 716 6.98 -3.41 10.37
CA HIS A 716 7.94 -3.42 9.24
C HIS A 716 8.00 -4.73 8.42
N GLY A 717 6.90 -5.48 8.36
CA GLY A 717 6.80 -6.79 7.73
C GLY A 717 7.38 -7.94 8.56
N TYR A 718 7.99 -7.67 9.72
CA TYR A 718 8.52 -8.72 10.59
C TYR A 718 7.40 -9.54 11.24
N ARG A 719 7.74 -10.80 11.49
CA ARG A 719 6.86 -11.81 12.03
C ARG A 719 6.84 -11.80 13.56
N ILE A 720 5.64 -11.78 14.10
CA ILE A 720 5.33 -11.99 15.51
C ILE A 720 4.73 -13.37 15.67
N THR A 721 5.49 -14.32 16.21
CA THR A 721 5.00 -15.68 16.45
C THR A 721 4.55 -15.84 17.90
N TYR A 722 3.31 -16.28 18.14
CA TYR A 722 2.79 -16.44 19.51
C TYR A 722 2.27 -17.84 19.79
N GLY A 723 2.07 -18.17 21.07
CA GLY A 723 1.49 -19.44 21.51
C GLY A 723 2.40 -20.64 21.31
N GLY A 724 3.72 -20.50 21.52
CA GLY A 724 4.67 -21.63 21.44
C GLY A 724 4.45 -22.72 22.52
N GLY A 725 3.93 -22.34 23.69
CA GLY A 725 3.61 -23.18 24.84
C GLY A 725 2.13 -23.54 24.95
N GLY A 726 1.31 -23.12 23.98
CA GLY A 726 -0.12 -23.42 23.93
C GLY A 726 -0.97 -22.22 23.48
N THR A 727 -2.01 -21.92 24.25
CA THR A 727 -2.89 -20.77 24.05
C THR A 727 -2.13 -19.45 24.20
N GLY A 728 -2.46 -18.45 23.39
CA GLY A 728 -1.85 -17.13 23.52
C GLY A 728 -2.52 -16.03 22.70
N ILE A 729 -1.95 -14.83 22.82
CA ILE A 729 -2.35 -13.64 22.07
C ILE A 729 -1.13 -13.15 21.26
N GLY A 730 -1.31 -12.77 20.00
CA GLY A 730 -0.23 -12.16 19.23
C GLY A 730 0.07 -10.75 19.72
N ILE A 731 -0.89 -9.85 19.51
CA ILE A 731 -0.87 -8.47 19.99
C ILE A 731 -2.09 -8.22 20.87
N ASN A 732 -1.87 -7.77 22.09
CA ASN A 732 -2.92 -7.42 23.04
C ASN A 732 -2.94 -5.90 23.25
N VAL A 733 -4.08 -5.25 22.98
CA VAL A 733 -4.31 -3.84 23.29
C VAL A 733 -5.36 -3.76 24.38
N THR A 734 -4.98 -3.26 25.55
CA THR A 734 -5.87 -3.22 26.71
C THR A 734 -5.96 -1.82 27.31
N ASN A 735 -7.18 -1.32 27.55
CA ASN A 735 -7.46 -0.03 28.19
C ASN A 735 -6.72 1.17 27.55
N SER A 736 -6.51 1.12 26.25
CA SER A 736 -5.67 2.08 25.52
C SER A 736 -6.46 2.74 24.38
N ALA A 737 -6.20 4.02 24.13
CA ALA A 737 -6.82 4.79 23.06
C ALA A 737 -5.79 5.33 22.07
N ASN A 738 -6.22 5.58 20.83
CA ASN A 738 -5.38 6.12 19.76
C ASN A 738 -4.16 5.24 19.47
N VAL A 739 -4.33 3.92 19.47
CA VAL A 739 -3.27 2.98 19.12
C VAL A 739 -3.27 2.75 17.62
N THR A 740 -2.11 2.82 16.98
CA THR A 740 -1.93 2.43 15.57
C THR A 740 -1.09 1.17 15.52
N ILE A 741 -1.58 0.10 14.91
CA ILE A 741 -0.83 -1.13 14.61
C ILE A 741 -0.76 -1.25 13.09
N ARG A 742 0.45 -1.29 12.53
CA ARG A 742 0.64 -1.46 11.09
C ARG A 742 1.81 -2.37 10.74
N GLY A 743 1.80 -2.92 9.52
CA GLY A 743 2.95 -3.65 8.96
C GLY A 743 3.33 -4.92 9.72
N ALA A 744 2.50 -5.46 10.61
CA ALA A 744 2.85 -6.60 11.45
C ALA A 744 2.33 -7.94 10.89
N ASN A 745 3.18 -8.98 10.92
CA ASN A 745 2.81 -10.34 10.52
C ASN A 745 2.60 -11.24 11.76
N VAL A 746 1.38 -11.31 12.29
CA VAL A 746 1.01 -11.93 13.58
C VAL A 746 0.53 -13.38 13.42
N TYR A 747 1.39 -14.35 13.71
CA TYR A 747 1.20 -15.76 13.34
C TYR A 747 1.14 -16.65 14.59
N LYS A 748 0.09 -17.47 14.71
CA LYS A 748 0.07 -18.54 15.71
C LYS A 748 1.14 -19.58 15.38
N ASN A 749 1.86 -20.04 16.40
CA ASN A 749 2.82 -21.14 16.28
C ASN A 749 2.11 -22.44 15.89
N LEU A 750 2.54 -23.04 14.77
CA LEU A 750 1.99 -24.26 14.17
C LEU A 750 2.47 -25.55 14.85
N SER A 751 3.52 -25.50 15.67
CA SER A 751 3.99 -26.66 16.44
C SER A 751 3.01 -27.07 17.54
N ASN A 752 2.03 -26.21 17.87
CA ASN A 752 1.03 -26.48 18.90
C ASN A 752 -0.38 -26.04 18.45
N THR A 753 -1.02 -26.88 17.63
CA THR A 753 -2.39 -26.68 17.13
C THR A 753 -3.47 -27.32 18.01
N ALA A 754 -3.10 -28.03 19.07
CA ALA A 754 -4.04 -28.73 19.96
C ALA A 754 -4.61 -27.82 21.07
N THR A 755 -4.69 -26.51 20.84
CA THR A 755 -5.09 -25.52 21.85
C THR A 755 -6.20 -24.60 21.36
N ALA A 756 -7.06 -24.19 22.29
CA ALA A 756 -8.18 -23.28 22.05
C ALA A 756 -7.84 -21.84 22.48
N SER A 757 -8.74 -20.89 22.22
CA SER A 757 -8.65 -19.50 22.70
C SER A 757 -7.43 -18.74 22.16
N ASN A 758 -7.11 -18.90 20.88
CA ASN A 758 -5.96 -18.22 20.27
C ASN A 758 -6.40 -16.92 19.61
N TYR A 759 -5.78 -15.81 19.98
CA TYR A 759 -6.13 -14.48 19.46
C TYR A 759 -4.97 -13.90 18.68
N GLY A 760 -5.18 -13.51 17.43
CA GLY A 760 -4.15 -12.81 16.65
C GLY A 760 -3.93 -11.42 17.22
N ILE A 761 -4.95 -10.58 17.12
CA ILE A 761 -4.99 -9.25 17.73
C ILE A 761 -6.23 -9.14 18.63
N LEU A 762 -6.03 -8.80 19.89
CA LEU A 762 -7.09 -8.55 20.86
C LEU A 762 -7.17 -7.06 21.18
N LEU A 763 -8.34 -6.46 20.98
CA LEU A 763 -8.71 -5.13 21.44
C LEU A 763 -9.68 -5.28 22.62
N SER A 764 -9.23 -4.91 23.82
CA SER A 764 -10.04 -4.94 25.04
C SER A 764 -10.12 -3.55 25.66
N ASN A 765 -11.33 -2.97 25.74
CA ASN A 765 -11.54 -1.58 26.16
C ASN A 765 -10.71 -0.56 25.35
N ALA A 766 -10.45 -0.86 24.07
CA ALA A 766 -9.66 -0.01 23.19
C ALA A 766 -10.56 0.99 22.43
N ARG A 767 -10.06 2.21 22.19
CA ARG A 767 -10.83 3.26 21.52
C ARG A 767 -10.04 3.99 20.46
N ASN A 768 -10.71 4.41 19.39
CA ASN A 768 -10.12 5.26 18.34
C ASN A 768 -8.77 4.72 17.81
N SER A 769 -8.63 3.40 17.72
CA SER A 769 -7.39 2.74 17.32
C SER A 769 -7.48 2.23 15.89
N THR A 770 -6.36 2.22 15.18
CA THR A 770 -6.26 1.82 13.78
C THR A 770 -5.37 0.58 13.65
N ILE A 771 -5.85 -0.43 12.95
CA ILE A 771 -5.10 -1.61 12.55
C ILE A 771 -5.07 -1.61 11.02
N SER A 772 -3.90 -1.51 10.40
CA SER A 772 -3.78 -1.36 8.94
C SER A 772 -2.62 -2.16 8.37
N ASN A 773 -2.77 -2.76 7.20
CA ASN A 773 -1.68 -3.50 6.55
C ASN A 773 -1.03 -4.56 7.47
N VAL A 774 -1.85 -5.32 8.19
CA VAL A 774 -1.36 -6.45 9.01
C VAL A 774 -1.75 -7.78 8.37
N THR A 775 -0.89 -8.78 8.54
CA THR A 775 -1.25 -10.17 8.24
C THR A 775 -1.45 -10.92 9.55
N VAL A 776 -2.66 -11.43 9.78
CA VAL A 776 -2.99 -12.20 10.97
C VAL A 776 -3.31 -13.64 10.57
N ARG A 777 -2.61 -14.60 11.17
CA ARG A 777 -2.81 -16.02 10.91
C ARG A 777 -3.02 -16.78 12.22
N THR A 778 -4.25 -17.23 12.48
CA THR A 778 -4.58 -17.99 13.70
C THR A 778 -5.01 -19.41 13.38
N ASN A 779 -4.71 -20.33 14.29
CA ASN A 779 -5.01 -21.75 14.17
C ASN A 779 -5.10 -22.39 15.56
N GLY A 780 -5.65 -23.60 15.67
CA GLY A 780 -5.82 -24.28 16.95
C GLY A 780 -6.90 -25.35 16.90
N THR A 781 -7.59 -25.56 18.03
CA THR A 781 -8.78 -26.40 18.12
C THR A 781 -10.05 -25.57 17.99
N SER A 782 -10.49 -24.92 19.07
CA SER A 782 -11.67 -24.05 19.11
C SER A 782 -11.36 -22.62 19.56
N ALA A 783 -12.31 -21.70 19.39
CA ALA A 783 -12.18 -20.31 19.84
C ALA A 783 -10.91 -19.62 19.30
N ASN A 784 -10.69 -19.70 17.99
CA ASN A 784 -9.56 -19.05 17.33
C ASN A 784 -10.04 -17.76 16.66
N PHE A 785 -9.47 -16.63 17.04
CA PHE A 785 -9.92 -15.31 16.61
C PHE A 785 -8.79 -14.59 15.89
N GLY A 786 -9.03 -14.12 14.67
CA GLY A 786 -8.08 -13.29 13.94
C GLY A 786 -7.92 -11.95 14.65
N ILE A 787 -8.97 -11.14 14.60
CA ILE A 787 -9.07 -9.90 15.37
C ILE A 787 -10.33 -9.93 16.22
N TYR A 788 -10.16 -9.66 17.52
CA TYR A 788 -11.24 -9.67 18.50
C TYR A 788 -11.42 -8.28 19.14
N PHE A 789 -12.64 -7.72 19.04
CA PHE A 789 -13.08 -6.53 19.77
C PHE A 789 -13.98 -6.91 20.95
N SER A 790 -13.54 -6.55 22.16
CA SER A 790 -14.33 -6.65 23.39
C SER A 790 -14.39 -5.27 24.06
N SER A 791 -15.59 -4.74 24.28
CA SER A 791 -15.83 -3.40 24.85
C SER A 791 -15.02 -2.27 24.17
N SER A 792 -14.77 -2.41 22.88
CA SER A 792 -13.86 -1.55 22.12
C SER A 792 -14.61 -0.79 21.03
N ASN A 793 -14.45 0.53 20.97
CA ASN A 793 -15.31 1.42 20.18
C ASN A 793 -14.51 2.33 19.24
N GLN A 794 -15.11 2.71 18.10
CA GLN A 794 -14.52 3.68 17.17
C GLN A 794 -13.18 3.22 16.59
N ASN A 795 -12.92 1.92 16.50
CA ASN A 795 -11.67 1.40 15.96
C ASN A 795 -11.82 1.09 14.47
N ILE A 796 -10.70 1.16 13.74
CA ILE A 796 -10.63 0.92 12.30
C ILE A 796 -9.73 -0.27 12.05
N VAL A 797 -10.20 -1.24 11.25
CA VAL A 797 -9.36 -2.25 10.60
C VAL A 797 -9.43 -1.98 9.10
N THR A 798 -8.28 -1.81 8.46
CA THR A 798 -8.23 -1.57 7.01
C THR A 798 -7.08 -2.31 6.34
N THR A 799 -7.19 -2.58 5.04
CA THR A 799 -6.11 -3.13 4.20
C THR A 799 -5.38 -4.34 4.81
N SER A 800 -6.08 -5.19 5.56
CA SER A 800 -5.47 -6.28 6.34
C SER A 800 -5.81 -7.65 5.79
N ASN A 801 -4.93 -8.63 5.98
CA ASN A 801 -5.16 -10.02 5.59
C ASN A 801 -5.30 -10.90 6.83
N ILE A 802 -6.51 -11.37 7.08
CA ILE A 802 -6.84 -12.19 8.25
C ILE A 802 -7.21 -13.59 7.78
N THR A 803 -6.45 -14.60 8.22
CA THR A 803 -6.76 -16.01 7.98
C THR A 803 -6.87 -16.74 9.31
N THR A 804 -7.97 -17.44 9.51
CA THR A 804 -8.23 -18.19 10.74
C THR A 804 -8.66 -19.62 10.43
N GLY A 805 -8.27 -20.54 11.30
CA GLY A 805 -8.61 -21.95 11.18
C GLY A 805 -8.66 -22.63 12.53
N GLY A 806 -9.09 -23.89 12.51
CA GLY A 806 -9.18 -24.75 13.67
C GLY A 806 -9.77 -26.10 13.29
N ASP A 807 -9.57 -27.11 14.14
CA ASP A 807 -10.17 -28.43 13.95
C ASP A 807 -11.50 -28.64 14.71
N GLN A 808 -11.85 -27.73 15.63
CA GLN A 808 -13.13 -27.65 16.36
C GLN A 808 -13.85 -26.32 16.07
N ASP A 809 -14.85 -25.96 16.86
CA ASP A 809 -15.79 -24.85 16.61
C ASP A 809 -15.28 -23.46 16.99
N SER A 810 -16.04 -22.42 16.64
CA SER A 810 -15.79 -21.03 17.05
C SER A 810 -14.49 -20.42 16.47
N ASN A 811 -14.24 -20.62 15.17
CA ASN A 811 -13.11 -20.00 14.48
C ASN A 811 -13.58 -18.77 13.69
N TYR A 812 -13.14 -17.58 14.12
CA TYR A 812 -13.62 -16.31 13.61
C TYR A 812 -12.50 -15.47 13.02
N GLY A 813 -12.69 -14.98 11.79
CA GLY A 813 -11.78 -13.99 11.20
C GLY A 813 -11.80 -12.69 12.01
N ILE A 814 -12.97 -12.05 12.01
CA ILE A 814 -13.27 -10.86 12.82
C ILE A 814 -14.40 -11.20 13.80
N PHE A 815 -14.23 -10.88 15.07
CA PHE A 815 -15.22 -11.09 16.11
C PHE A 815 -15.47 -9.79 16.90
N ILE A 816 -16.69 -9.24 16.82
CA ILE A 816 -17.06 -7.97 17.47
C ILE A 816 -18.15 -8.21 18.50
N THR A 817 -17.84 -8.08 19.80
CA THR A 817 -18.79 -8.34 20.90
C THR A 817 -18.67 -7.37 22.07
N ASP A 818 -19.35 -7.63 23.18
CA ASP A 818 -19.22 -6.95 24.48
C ASP A 818 -19.36 -5.43 24.43
N SER A 819 -20.43 -4.93 23.80
CA SER A 819 -20.69 -3.49 23.64
C SER A 819 -19.63 -2.73 22.80
N SER A 820 -19.01 -3.40 21.83
CA SER A 820 -18.12 -2.79 20.83
C SER A 820 -18.90 -2.15 19.67
N PHE A 821 -19.06 -0.82 19.65
CA PHE A 821 -19.84 -0.09 18.65
C PHE A 821 -18.99 0.90 17.85
N ASN A 822 -19.51 1.33 16.69
CA ASN A 822 -18.86 2.26 15.76
C ASN A 822 -17.48 1.78 15.28
N ASN A 823 -17.22 0.48 15.26
CA ASN A 823 -16.01 -0.05 14.64
C ASN A 823 -16.21 -0.20 13.14
N ASN A 824 -15.13 0.02 12.38
CA ASN A 824 -15.14 -0.02 10.93
C ASN A 824 -14.11 -1.03 10.41
N VAL A 825 -14.55 -2.01 9.63
CA VAL A 825 -13.68 -3.00 8.98
C VAL A 825 -13.79 -2.82 7.48
N THR A 826 -12.70 -2.44 6.83
CA THR A 826 -12.69 -2.02 5.42
C THR A 826 -11.56 -2.64 4.61
N LEU A 827 -11.75 -2.79 3.29
CA LEU A 827 -10.67 -3.10 2.33
C LEU A 827 -9.79 -4.30 2.72
N SER A 828 -10.34 -5.25 3.47
CA SER A 828 -9.59 -6.36 4.07
C SER A 828 -9.96 -7.69 3.43
N SER A 829 -9.01 -8.63 3.42
CA SER A 829 -9.21 -10.02 3.05
C SER A 829 -9.40 -10.84 4.32
N ILE A 830 -10.57 -11.47 4.49
CA ILE A 830 -10.95 -12.20 5.70
C ILE A 830 -11.33 -13.62 5.32
N VAL A 831 -10.53 -14.59 5.76
CA VAL A 831 -10.71 -16.01 5.46
C VAL A 831 -10.85 -16.79 6.76
N SER A 832 -11.95 -17.54 6.91
CA SER A 832 -12.11 -18.55 7.95
C SER A 832 -12.29 -19.93 7.33
N SER A 833 -11.45 -20.88 7.73
CA SER A 833 -11.37 -22.22 7.15
C SER A 833 -11.36 -23.34 8.20
N GLY A 834 -12.07 -23.16 9.32
CA GLY A 834 -12.16 -24.21 10.34
C GLY A 834 -12.93 -25.46 9.86
N ARG A 835 -12.83 -26.59 10.58
CA ARG A 835 -13.32 -27.89 10.07
C ARG A 835 -14.76 -28.24 10.44
N VAL A 836 -15.41 -27.48 11.32
CA VAL A 836 -16.72 -27.82 11.90
C VAL A 836 -17.60 -26.56 12.08
N SER A 837 -18.78 -26.72 12.67
CA SER A 837 -19.78 -25.64 12.80
C SER A 837 -19.28 -24.44 13.62
N ASN A 838 -19.92 -23.28 13.42
CA ASN A 838 -19.59 -21.99 14.07
C ASN A 838 -18.27 -21.38 13.59
N ASP A 839 -17.87 -21.68 12.35
CA ASP A 839 -16.73 -21.04 11.69
C ASP A 839 -17.25 -19.91 10.81
N TRP A 840 -17.23 -18.69 11.35
CA TRP A 840 -17.74 -17.49 10.67
C TRP A 840 -16.58 -16.58 10.29
N ALA A 841 -16.56 -16.08 9.06
CA ALA A 841 -15.50 -15.15 8.67
C ALA A 841 -15.64 -13.83 9.44
N VAL A 842 -16.87 -13.32 9.59
CA VAL A 842 -17.17 -12.13 10.41
C VAL A 842 -18.36 -12.39 11.33
N TYR A 843 -18.19 -12.07 12.63
CA TYR A 843 -19.26 -12.07 13.62
C TYR A 843 -19.49 -10.67 14.20
N ILE A 844 -20.76 -10.28 14.26
CA ILE A 844 -21.18 -8.99 14.82
C ILE A 844 -22.25 -9.23 15.89
N GLY A 845 -21.84 -9.15 17.16
CA GLY A 845 -22.68 -9.27 18.35
C GLY A 845 -23.13 -7.94 18.94
N THR A 846 -22.97 -6.81 18.23
CA THR A 846 -23.20 -5.47 18.78
C THR A 846 -23.60 -4.45 17.70
N ALA A 847 -24.31 -3.41 18.10
CA ALA A 847 -24.91 -2.43 17.20
C ALA A 847 -23.92 -1.43 16.58
N SER A 848 -24.33 -0.79 15.49
CA SER A 848 -23.66 0.36 14.85
C SER A 848 -22.23 0.08 14.38
N ASN A 849 -21.95 -1.11 13.84
CA ASN A 849 -20.66 -1.42 13.24
C ASN A 849 -20.73 -1.35 11.71
N THR A 850 -19.61 -1.06 11.05
CA THR A 850 -19.51 -0.97 9.59
C THR A 850 -18.55 -2.03 9.06
N ILE A 851 -19.01 -2.85 8.13
CA ILE A 851 -18.20 -3.81 7.36
C ILE A 851 -18.32 -3.44 5.89
N SER A 852 -17.26 -2.90 5.29
CA SER A 852 -17.34 -2.39 3.92
C SER A 852 -16.18 -2.77 3.00
N SER A 853 -16.47 -3.05 1.74
CA SER A 853 -15.45 -3.28 0.70
C SER A 853 -14.44 -4.37 1.05
N ASN A 854 -14.86 -5.42 1.78
CA ASN A 854 -14.01 -6.54 2.14
C ASN A 854 -14.20 -7.73 1.20
N ASN A 855 -13.17 -8.55 1.05
CA ASN A 855 -13.27 -9.89 0.47
C ASN A 855 -13.36 -10.92 1.61
N ILE A 856 -14.50 -11.57 1.75
CA ILE A 856 -14.86 -12.40 2.89
C ILE A 856 -15.10 -13.83 2.39
N THR A 857 -14.31 -14.78 2.89
CA THR A 857 -14.44 -16.20 2.55
C THR A 857 -14.62 -17.06 3.81
N ALA A 858 -15.71 -17.81 3.88
CA ALA A 858 -15.97 -18.80 4.94
C ALA A 858 -16.06 -20.21 4.34
N SER A 859 -14.98 -20.97 4.41
CA SER A 859 -14.83 -22.25 3.70
C SER A 859 -14.81 -23.48 4.62
N GLY A 860 -15.30 -23.35 5.85
CA GLY A 860 -15.29 -24.45 6.81
C GLY A 860 -16.35 -25.53 6.61
N GLY A 861 -16.36 -26.53 7.48
CA GLY A 861 -17.37 -27.61 7.50
C GLY A 861 -18.60 -27.28 8.36
N GLY A 862 -19.79 -27.78 8.02
CA GLY A 862 -21.01 -27.53 8.82
C GLY A 862 -21.58 -26.11 8.68
N SER A 863 -22.24 -25.59 9.73
CA SER A 863 -22.87 -24.26 9.74
C SER A 863 -21.84 -23.13 9.73
N THR A 864 -21.48 -22.70 8.51
CA THR A 864 -20.43 -21.72 8.24
C THR A 864 -20.99 -20.50 7.53
N TYR A 865 -20.71 -19.33 8.09
CA TYR A 865 -21.35 -18.08 7.66
C TYR A 865 -20.29 -17.10 7.19
N GLY A 866 -20.52 -16.45 6.05
CA GLY A 866 -19.66 -15.34 5.62
C GLY A 866 -19.71 -14.21 6.64
N ILE A 867 -20.92 -13.70 6.89
CA ILE A 867 -21.20 -12.74 7.96
C ILE A 867 -22.34 -13.24 8.82
N TYR A 868 -22.14 -13.26 10.13
CA TYR A 868 -23.20 -13.50 11.10
C TYR A 868 -23.46 -12.27 11.97
N MET A 869 -24.66 -11.73 11.80
CA MET A 869 -25.22 -10.63 12.57
C MET A 869 -26.10 -11.23 13.67
N SER A 870 -25.64 -11.22 14.92
CA SER A 870 -26.42 -11.76 16.04
C SER A 870 -27.26 -10.68 16.73
N THR A 871 -26.64 -9.52 16.99
CA THR A 871 -27.21 -8.35 17.71
C THR A 871 -26.67 -7.03 17.12
N ALA A 872 -26.41 -7.04 15.82
CA ALA A 872 -25.86 -6.01 14.96
C ALA A 872 -26.85 -4.93 14.50
N SER A 873 -27.79 -4.49 15.37
CA SER A 873 -28.73 -3.41 15.01
C SER A 873 -28.04 -2.15 14.47
N SER A 874 -28.67 -1.47 13.50
CA SER A 874 -28.15 -0.23 12.89
C SER A 874 -26.72 -0.35 12.31
N SER A 875 -26.29 -1.57 11.95
CA SER A 875 -24.99 -1.80 11.32
C SER A 875 -25.07 -1.59 9.81
N THR A 876 -23.94 -1.26 9.20
CA THR A 876 -23.82 -1.08 7.75
C THR A 876 -22.93 -2.14 7.14
N ILE A 877 -23.46 -2.94 6.21
CA ILE A 877 -22.71 -3.96 5.47
C ILE A 877 -22.75 -3.57 3.99
N THR A 878 -21.66 -3.05 3.43
CA THR A 878 -21.68 -2.47 2.08
C THR A 878 -20.54 -2.93 1.20
N SER A 879 -20.82 -3.19 -0.08
CA SER A 879 -19.77 -3.42 -1.10
C SER A 879 -18.84 -4.60 -0.81
N ASN A 880 -19.25 -5.56 0.02
CA ASN A 880 -18.42 -6.73 0.32
C ASN A 880 -18.62 -7.83 -0.73
N ILE A 881 -17.55 -8.56 -1.03
CA ILE A 881 -17.59 -9.80 -1.81
C ILE A 881 -17.54 -10.95 -0.80
N ILE A 882 -18.62 -11.73 -0.73
CA ILE A 882 -18.82 -12.75 0.29
C ILE A 882 -18.96 -14.11 -0.39
N THR A 883 -18.04 -15.02 -0.07
CA THR A 883 -18.10 -16.42 -0.49
C THR A 883 -18.21 -17.32 0.74
N SER A 884 -19.18 -18.23 0.77
CA SER A 884 -19.30 -19.17 1.89
C SER A 884 -19.80 -20.56 1.48
N ASN A 885 -19.56 -21.56 2.32
CA ASN A 885 -20.03 -22.92 2.07
C ASN A 885 -21.51 -23.12 2.43
N ASP A 886 -22.00 -22.53 3.54
CA ASP A 886 -23.39 -22.68 3.99
C ASP A 886 -24.19 -21.39 3.81
N VAL A 887 -24.04 -20.37 4.68
CA VAL A 887 -24.81 -19.12 4.57
C VAL A 887 -23.93 -17.94 4.21
N GLY A 888 -24.35 -17.10 3.26
CA GLY A 888 -23.65 -15.87 2.90
C GLY A 888 -23.70 -14.87 4.05
N ILE A 889 -24.90 -14.35 4.33
CA ILE A 889 -25.18 -13.48 5.46
C ILE A 889 -26.36 -14.03 6.27
N ARG A 890 -26.18 -14.16 7.58
CA ARG A 890 -27.25 -14.48 8.53
C ARG A 890 -27.52 -13.30 9.47
N ALA A 891 -28.77 -12.94 9.65
CA ALA A 891 -29.20 -11.90 10.59
C ALA A 891 -30.32 -12.39 11.52
N ASP A 892 -30.03 -12.48 12.83
CA ASP A 892 -30.92 -12.99 13.89
C ASP A 892 -31.71 -11.90 14.68
N GLY A 893 -32.60 -12.35 15.59
CA GLY A 893 -33.85 -11.66 16.01
C GLY A 893 -33.73 -10.28 16.64
N ASN A 894 -32.55 -9.95 17.15
CA ASN A 894 -32.28 -8.66 17.76
C ASN A 894 -31.69 -7.64 16.78
N ASN A 895 -31.49 -8.00 15.51
CA ASN A 895 -31.07 -7.06 14.48
C ASN A 895 -32.26 -6.22 14.01
N ALA A 896 -32.15 -4.91 14.19
CA ALA A 896 -33.09 -3.94 13.67
C ALA A 896 -32.40 -2.77 12.97
N GLY A 897 -32.94 -2.35 11.83
CA GLY A 897 -32.51 -1.10 11.17
C GLY A 897 -31.14 -1.16 10.49
N SER A 898 -30.62 -2.34 10.19
CA SER A 898 -29.33 -2.48 9.51
C SER A 898 -29.45 -2.20 8.01
N PHE A 899 -28.39 -1.67 7.41
CA PHE A 899 -28.35 -1.32 6.00
C PHE A 899 -27.34 -2.20 5.26
N LEU A 900 -27.83 -3.00 4.31
CA LEU A 900 -27.01 -3.91 3.52
C LEU A 900 -27.08 -3.52 2.06
N ARG A 901 -26.00 -3.03 1.46
CA ARG A 901 -26.02 -2.52 0.09
C ARG A 901 -24.84 -2.93 -0.77
N TYR A 902 -25.07 -3.16 -2.06
CA TYR A 902 -24.00 -3.46 -3.04
C TYR A 902 -23.12 -4.66 -2.68
N ASN A 903 -23.56 -5.58 -1.83
CA ASN A 903 -22.79 -6.77 -1.52
C ASN A 903 -23.01 -7.81 -2.62
N THR A 904 -21.93 -8.51 -2.99
CA THR A 904 -21.97 -9.68 -3.87
C THR A 904 -21.83 -10.92 -3.01
N ILE A 905 -22.85 -11.77 -3.00
CA ILE A 905 -22.96 -12.92 -2.10
C ILE A 905 -23.03 -14.19 -2.93
N LYS A 906 -22.09 -15.12 -2.69
CA LYS A 906 -22.08 -16.46 -3.26
C LYS A 906 -21.99 -17.46 -2.12
N SER A 907 -22.96 -18.36 -2.00
CA SER A 907 -22.95 -19.37 -0.94
C SER A 907 -23.33 -20.75 -1.46
N GLY A 908 -22.82 -21.83 -0.85
CA GLY A 908 -23.26 -23.19 -1.20
C GLY A 908 -24.68 -23.52 -0.73
N GLY A 909 -25.15 -22.89 0.35
CA GLY A 909 -26.49 -23.07 0.93
C GLY A 909 -27.38 -21.85 0.71
N ILE A 910 -27.50 -20.97 1.71
CA ILE A 910 -28.43 -19.82 1.70
C ILE A 910 -27.66 -18.51 1.44
N GLY A 911 -28.12 -17.64 0.56
CA GLY A 911 -27.51 -16.33 0.32
C GLY A 911 -27.72 -15.40 1.52
N LEU A 912 -28.99 -15.06 1.77
CA LEU A 912 -29.46 -14.25 2.89
C LEU A 912 -30.39 -15.06 3.78
N TYR A 913 -29.99 -15.32 5.02
CA TYR A 913 -30.84 -15.90 6.07
C TYR A 913 -31.31 -14.80 7.00
N LEU A 914 -32.62 -14.52 7.02
CA LEU A 914 -33.20 -13.50 7.89
C LEU A 914 -34.12 -14.11 8.94
N TYR A 915 -33.74 -13.87 10.19
CA TYR A 915 -34.56 -13.95 11.37
C TYR A 915 -34.51 -12.59 12.07
N SER A 916 -34.88 -11.49 11.40
CA SER A 916 -34.62 -10.12 11.87
C SER A 916 -35.58 -9.09 11.28
N ARG A 917 -35.58 -7.84 11.76
CA ARG A 917 -36.60 -6.83 11.43
C ARG A 917 -36.06 -5.50 10.94
N TYR A 918 -36.85 -4.74 10.20
CA TYR A 918 -36.54 -3.36 9.79
C TYR A 918 -35.21 -3.18 9.04
N ASN A 919 -34.61 -4.25 8.50
CA ASN A 919 -33.37 -4.15 7.74
C ASN A 919 -33.67 -3.78 6.29
N THR A 920 -32.78 -3.04 5.66
CA THR A 920 -32.93 -2.60 4.27
C THR A 920 -31.77 -3.14 3.44
N PHE A 921 -32.10 -3.88 2.39
CA PHE A 921 -31.20 -4.53 1.45
C PHE A 921 -31.31 -3.79 0.11
N VAL A 922 -30.25 -3.14 -0.37
CA VAL A 922 -30.29 -2.32 -1.59
C VAL A 922 -29.24 -2.77 -2.60
N SER A 923 -29.66 -3.13 -3.81
CA SER A 923 -28.72 -3.43 -4.92
C SER A 923 -27.67 -4.48 -4.56
N ASN A 924 -28.04 -5.47 -3.75
CA ASN A 924 -27.18 -6.63 -3.50
C ASN A 924 -27.31 -7.63 -4.65
N VAL A 925 -26.24 -8.37 -4.92
CA VAL A 925 -26.23 -9.46 -5.90
C VAL A 925 -26.08 -10.77 -5.14
N ILE A 926 -27.04 -11.68 -5.28
CA ILE A 926 -26.98 -13.02 -4.69
C ILE A 926 -26.80 -14.02 -5.84
N ASN A 927 -25.62 -14.60 -5.95
CA ASN A 927 -25.17 -15.37 -7.10
C ASN A 927 -24.87 -16.83 -6.73
N ASN A 928 -25.52 -17.76 -7.41
CA ASN A 928 -25.33 -19.20 -7.32
C ASN A 928 -25.49 -19.78 -5.91
N SER A 929 -26.44 -19.25 -5.14
CA SER A 929 -26.85 -19.81 -3.85
C SER A 929 -27.91 -20.91 -4.02
N GLY A 930 -27.91 -21.92 -3.14
CA GLY A 930 -28.97 -22.94 -3.08
C GLY A 930 -30.35 -22.37 -2.71
N THR A 931 -30.43 -21.39 -1.81
CA THR A 931 -31.59 -20.51 -1.64
C THR A 931 -31.12 -19.07 -1.55
N ALA A 932 -31.62 -18.16 -2.39
CA ALA A 932 -31.13 -16.78 -2.39
C ALA A 932 -31.59 -16.02 -1.14
N ILE A 933 -32.90 -15.95 -0.89
CA ILE A 933 -33.48 -15.29 0.28
C ILE A 933 -34.29 -16.29 1.10
N TYR A 934 -33.88 -16.49 2.35
CA TYR A 934 -34.57 -17.33 3.32
C TYR A 934 -35.10 -16.47 4.47
N LEU A 935 -36.43 -16.37 4.57
CA LEU A 935 -37.10 -15.66 5.64
C LEU A 935 -37.64 -16.66 6.66
N TYR A 936 -37.09 -16.64 7.86
CA TYR A 936 -37.43 -17.57 8.94
C TYR A 936 -38.22 -16.87 10.02
N GLU A 937 -39.27 -17.50 10.55
CA GLU A 937 -39.99 -17.01 11.70
C GLU A 937 -40.55 -18.17 12.54
N ASP A 938 -39.93 -18.43 13.68
CA ASP A 938 -40.38 -19.44 14.67
C ASP A 938 -41.09 -18.83 15.89
N SER A 939 -41.09 -17.49 15.99
CA SER A 939 -41.71 -16.73 17.06
C SER A 939 -42.39 -15.47 16.47
N PRO A 940 -43.55 -15.04 16.99
CA PRO A 940 -44.32 -13.95 16.38
C PRO A 940 -43.55 -12.63 16.29
N ALA A 941 -43.61 -12.00 15.11
CA ALA A 941 -43.14 -10.65 14.81
C ALA A 941 -41.61 -10.46 14.89
N VAL A 942 -40.84 -11.51 14.62
CA VAL A 942 -39.36 -11.40 14.55
C VAL A 942 -38.90 -10.97 13.16
N THR A 943 -39.40 -11.62 12.10
CA THR A 943 -38.99 -11.35 10.72
C THR A 943 -39.98 -10.44 10.03
N ILE A 944 -39.92 -9.15 10.39
CA ILE A 944 -40.92 -8.16 9.96
C ILE A 944 -40.29 -6.91 9.37
N ASN A 945 -40.99 -6.25 8.45
CA ASN A 945 -40.65 -4.94 7.92
C ASN A 945 -39.24 -4.83 7.30
N ASN A 946 -38.69 -5.93 6.76
CA ASN A 946 -37.46 -5.85 5.97
C ASN A 946 -37.79 -5.40 4.53
N LYS A 947 -36.87 -4.65 3.92
CA LYS A 947 -37.03 -4.14 2.55
C LYS A 947 -35.93 -4.66 1.65
N PHE A 948 -36.29 -5.26 0.53
CA PHE A 948 -35.37 -5.65 -0.53
C PHE A 948 -35.62 -4.74 -1.72
N ILE A 949 -34.61 -3.97 -2.10
CA ILE A 949 -34.70 -2.92 -3.13
C ILE A 949 -33.69 -3.24 -4.20
N ASN A 950 -34.13 -3.46 -5.44
CA ASN A 950 -33.27 -3.74 -6.58
C ASN A 950 -32.27 -4.89 -6.30
N THR A 951 -32.66 -5.91 -5.55
CA THR A 951 -31.77 -7.04 -5.24
C THR A 951 -31.75 -7.99 -6.44
N SER A 952 -30.57 -8.22 -7.00
CA SER A 952 -30.37 -9.13 -8.12
C SER A 952 -30.16 -10.55 -7.61
N ILE A 953 -30.93 -11.49 -8.15
CA ILE A 953 -30.87 -12.91 -7.78
C ILE A 953 -30.48 -13.71 -9.03
N ILE A 954 -29.30 -14.29 -9.00
CA ILE A 954 -28.75 -15.15 -10.04
C ILE A 954 -28.69 -16.57 -9.44
N SER A 955 -29.74 -17.36 -9.66
CA SER A 955 -29.84 -18.73 -9.11
C SER A 955 -29.73 -19.77 -10.21
N VAL A 956 -29.22 -20.96 -9.87
CA VAL A 956 -29.19 -22.12 -10.77
C VAL A 956 -30.62 -22.56 -11.11
N ASP A 957 -30.95 -22.56 -12.41
CA ASP A 957 -32.30 -22.78 -12.91
C ASP A 957 -32.91 -24.11 -12.44
N GLY A 958 -34.13 -24.03 -11.88
CA GLY A 958 -34.95 -25.19 -11.53
C GLY A 958 -34.53 -25.98 -10.28
N ILE A 959 -33.42 -25.63 -9.61
CA ILE A 959 -32.91 -26.36 -8.44
C ILE A 959 -32.99 -25.50 -7.17
N ALA A 960 -32.60 -24.23 -7.26
CA ALA A 960 -32.53 -23.32 -6.11
C ALA A 960 -33.81 -22.47 -5.95
N LEU A 961 -34.18 -22.14 -4.70
CA LEU A 961 -35.27 -21.20 -4.42
C LEU A 961 -34.74 -19.76 -4.38
N ASP A 962 -35.35 -18.84 -5.11
CA ASP A 962 -35.05 -17.41 -4.97
C ASP A 962 -35.61 -16.87 -3.66
N LEU A 963 -36.82 -17.28 -3.30
CA LEU A 963 -37.46 -16.93 -2.02
C LEU A 963 -38.01 -18.18 -1.33
N ASN A 964 -37.59 -18.40 -0.09
CA ASN A 964 -38.18 -19.40 0.79
C ASN A 964 -38.60 -18.74 2.11
N THR A 965 -39.83 -18.98 2.54
CA THR A 965 -40.31 -18.54 3.85
C THR A 965 -40.68 -19.73 4.70
N VAL A 966 -40.25 -19.75 5.95
CA VAL A 966 -40.64 -20.77 6.94
C VAL A 966 -41.22 -20.07 8.16
N ILE A 967 -42.47 -20.40 8.50
CA ILE A 967 -43.30 -19.65 9.43
C ILE A 967 -43.98 -20.62 10.41
N CYS A 968 -43.89 -20.36 11.71
CA CYS A 968 -44.58 -21.17 12.73
C CYS A 968 -46.10 -20.97 12.74
N ASP A 969 -46.83 -21.92 13.34
CA ASP A 969 -48.26 -21.74 13.61
C ASP A 969 -48.49 -20.58 14.59
N GLY A 970 -49.20 -19.53 14.14
CA GLY A 970 -49.44 -18.32 14.92
C GLY A 970 -48.39 -17.21 14.76
N CYS A 971 -47.33 -17.45 13.98
CA CYS A 971 -46.36 -16.43 13.56
C CYS A 971 -46.92 -15.51 12.45
N ASN A 972 -46.30 -14.34 12.25
CA ASN A 972 -46.73 -13.41 11.21
C ASN A 972 -45.57 -12.61 10.58
N LEU A 973 -45.11 -13.13 9.44
CA LEU A 973 -44.02 -12.60 8.62
C LEU A 973 -44.53 -11.37 7.88
N SER A 974 -44.61 -10.25 8.60
CA SER A 974 -45.39 -9.09 8.18
C SER A 974 -44.55 -7.91 7.75
N GLY A 975 -45.01 -7.24 6.70
CA GLY A 975 -44.42 -5.99 6.24
C GLY A 975 -43.12 -6.13 5.45
N ASN A 976 -42.68 -7.36 5.18
CA ASN A 976 -41.52 -7.59 4.33
C ASN A 976 -41.86 -7.21 2.88
N GLU A 977 -41.04 -6.35 2.30
CA GLU A 977 -41.32 -5.64 1.05
C GLU A 977 -40.24 -5.95 0.01
N PHE A 978 -40.66 -6.30 -1.19
CA PHE A 978 -39.80 -6.52 -2.35
C PHE A 978 -40.08 -5.44 -3.38
N ILE A 979 -39.09 -4.56 -3.60
CA ILE A 979 -39.12 -3.42 -4.51
C ILE A 979 -38.15 -3.70 -5.64
N ASP A 980 -38.61 -3.70 -6.88
CA ASP A 980 -37.79 -3.94 -8.08
C ASP A 980 -36.89 -5.19 -7.95
N THR A 981 -37.39 -6.23 -7.27
CA THR A 981 -36.63 -7.44 -6.95
C THR A 981 -37.34 -8.63 -7.62
N PRO A 982 -36.92 -9.02 -8.84
CA PRO A 982 -37.51 -10.15 -9.53
C PRO A 982 -37.26 -11.45 -8.76
N ILE A 983 -38.33 -12.15 -8.44
CA ILE A 983 -38.31 -13.46 -7.79
C ILE A 983 -38.87 -14.49 -8.77
N ARG A 984 -38.09 -15.51 -9.11
CA ARG A 984 -38.54 -16.64 -9.93
C ARG A 984 -39.04 -17.75 -9.02
N ASN A 985 -38.18 -18.71 -8.67
CA ASN A 985 -38.59 -19.91 -7.93
C ASN A 985 -38.86 -19.58 -6.45
N TYR A 986 -40.04 -19.91 -5.94
CA TYR A 986 -40.45 -19.49 -4.60
C TYR A 986 -41.24 -20.57 -3.84
N SER A 987 -41.14 -20.52 -2.52
CA SER A 987 -41.93 -21.32 -1.59
C SER A 987 -42.32 -20.49 -0.37
N ILE A 988 -43.62 -20.20 -0.24
CA ILE A 988 -44.19 -19.54 0.94
C ILE A 988 -45.00 -20.58 1.72
N THR A 989 -44.43 -21.11 2.81
CA THR A 989 -45.05 -22.19 3.60
C THR A 989 -46.30 -21.72 4.33
N ASN A 990 -47.21 -22.66 4.63
CA ASN A 990 -48.33 -22.42 5.54
C ASN A 990 -47.79 -22.10 6.95
N PRO A 991 -48.44 -21.19 7.72
CA PRO A 991 -49.72 -20.50 7.45
C PRO A 991 -49.68 -19.41 6.37
N GLY A 992 -48.51 -18.88 6.03
CA GLY A 992 -48.30 -17.84 5.00
C GLY A 992 -47.75 -16.54 5.56
N GLY A 993 -47.24 -15.67 4.68
CA GLY A 993 -46.63 -14.38 5.04
C GLY A 993 -47.45 -13.18 4.56
N LEU A 994 -47.36 -12.06 5.27
CA LEU A 994 -47.93 -10.77 4.85
C LEU A 994 -46.85 -9.96 4.13
N LEU A 995 -46.70 -10.23 2.83
CA LEU A 995 -45.66 -9.69 1.95
C LEU A 995 -46.17 -8.54 1.08
N TYR A 996 -45.29 -7.62 0.71
CA TYR A 996 -45.56 -6.50 -0.20
C TYR A 996 -44.65 -6.56 -1.43
N PHE A 997 -45.20 -6.19 -2.59
CA PHE A 997 -44.49 -6.18 -3.87
C PHE A 997 -44.66 -4.82 -4.53
N ASN A 998 -43.56 -4.24 -5.01
CA ASN A 998 -43.54 -2.91 -5.57
C ASN A 998 -42.65 -2.91 -6.82
N ASP A 999 -43.19 -2.43 -7.94
CA ASP A 999 -42.41 -1.99 -9.09
C ASP A 999 -42.41 -0.46 -9.03
N SER A 1000 -41.24 0.14 -8.78
CA SER A 1000 -41.12 1.58 -8.51
C SER A 1000 -41.56 2.45 -9.69
N ARG A 1001 -41.66 1.86 -10.89
CA ARG A 1001 -42.12 2.56 -12.10
C ARG A 1001 -43.63 2.51 -12.23
N TYR A 1002 -44.27 1.42 -11.81
CA TYR A 1002 -45.63 1.08 -12.23
C TYR A 1002 -46.64 0.96 -11.08
N GLY A 1003 -46.25 0.52 -9.88
CA GLY A 1003 -47.21 0.35 -8.80
C GLY A 1003 -46.77 -0.55 -7.66
N GLU A 1004 -47.63 -0.68 -6.65
CA GLU A 1004 -47.43 -1.55 -5.50
C GLU A 1004 -48.68 -2.38 -5.17
N ILE A 1005 -48.45 -3.57 -4.62
CA ILE A 1005 -49.44 -4.45 -4.04
C ILE A 1005 -49.08 -4.68 -2.57
N ARG A 1006 -49.95 -4.23 -1.67
CA ARG A 1006 -49.83 -4.43 -0.23
C ARG A 1006 -50.94 -5.37 0.26
N PHE A 1007 -50.64 -6.65 0.36
CA PHE A 1007 -51.58 -7.65 0.85
C PHE A 1007 -52.08 -7.32 2.27
N LEU A 1008 -53.35 -7.59 2.53
CA LEU A 1008 -54.02 -7.36 3.83
C LEU A 1008 -54.20 -8.66 4.62
N LYS A 1009 -53.93 -9.80 3.99
CA LYS A 1009 -53.99 -11.15 4.56
C LYS A 1009 -52.77 -11.95 4.12
N GLN A 1010 -52.39 -12.94 4.93
CA GLN A 1010 -51.27 -13.83 4.64
C GLN A 1010 -51.49 -14.58 3.32
N ILE A 1011 -50.49 -14.50 2.44
CA ILE A 1011 -50.41 -15.28 1.21
C ILE A 1011 -49.53 -16.51 1.43
N ASN A 1012 -49.81 -17.58 0.69
CA ASN A 1012 -49.02 -18.80 0.72
C ASN A 1012 -48.99 -19.47 -0.66
N GLY A 1013 -48.14 -20.49 -0.79
CA GLY A 1013 -47.98 -21.28 -2.00
C GLY A 1013 -46.55 -21.25 -2.54
N SER A 1014 -46.27 -22.18 -3.43
CA SER A 1014 -44.98 -22.30 -4.12
C SER A 1014 -45.17 -22.21 -5.62
N GLY A 1015 -44.11 -21.91 -6.37
CA GLY A 1015 -44.12 -21.86 -7.83
C GLY A 1015 -42.77 -21.54 -8.43
N SER A 1016 -42.61 -21.76 -9.74
CA SER A 1016 -41.34 -21.55 -10.44
C SER A 1016 -41.06 -20.09 -10.83
N ASN A 1017 -42.09 -19.23 -10.82
CA ASN A 1017 -41.93 -17.81 -11.16
C ASN A 1017 -42.96 -16.92 -10.44
N LEU A 1018 -42.56 -16.29 -9.34
CA LEU A 1018 -43.42 -15.36 -8.57
C LEU A 1018 -43.69 -14.07 -9.35
N SER A 1019 -42.67 -13.53 -10.02
CA SER A 1019 -42.77 -12.29 -10.83
C SER A 1019 -43.68 -12.46 -12.05
N HIS A 1020 -43.88 -13.71 -12.50
CA HIS A 1020 -44.88 -14.01 -13.52
C HIS A 1020 -46.29 -14.17 -12.93
N ALA A 1021 -46.40 -14.64 -11.69
CA ALA A 1021 -47.65 -14.82 -10.97
C ALA A 1021 -48.23 -13.51 -10.42
N ILE A 1022 -47.37 -12.52 -10.14
CA ILE A 1022 -47.71 -11.17 -9.70
C ILE A 1022 -47.11 -10.19 -10.71
N ARG A 1023 -47.94 -9.51 -11.50
CA ARG A 1023 -47.49 -8.56 -12.52
C ARG A 1023 -48.04 -7.17 -12.23
N ILE A 1024 -47.17 -6.18 -12.32
CA ILE A 1024 -47.49 -4.77 -12.16
C ILE A 1024 -46.96 -4.07 -13.42
N ASN A 1025 -47.88 -3.62 -14.27
CA ASN A 1025 -47.60 -2.92 -15.52
C ASN A 1025 -48.05 -1.46 -15.42
N SER A 1026 -47.77 -0.67 -16.46
CA SER A 1026 -48.04 0.79 -16.51
C SER A 1026 -49.48 1.19 -16.19
N ASN A 1027 -50.47 0.37 -16.53
CA ASN A 1027 -51.87 0.64 -16.24
C ASN A 1027 -52.66 -0.61 -15.79
N SER A 1028 -52.00 -1.75 -15.55
CA SER A 1028 -52.66 -2.99 -15.15
C SER A 1028 -51.88 -3.75 -14.08
N ILE A 1029 -52.62 -4.41 -13.19
CA ILE A 1029 -52.09 -5.25 -12.14
C ILE A 1029 -52.84 -6.58 -12.14
N PHE A 1030 -52.08 -7.66 -12.10
CA PHE A 1030 -52.60 -9.01 -12.20
C PHE A 1030 -51.94 -9.92 -11.16
N VAL A 1031 -52.77 -10.74 -10.52
CA VAL A 1031 -52.29 -11.85 -9.67
C VAL A 1031 -52.99 -13.13 -10.12
N ASN A 1032 -52.21 -14.16 -10.48
CA ASN A 1032 -52.73 -15.42 -10.99
C ASN A 1032 -53.28 -16.32 -9.87
N ALA A 1033 -54.46 -15.96 -9.36
CA ALA A 1033 -55.17 -16.71 -8.33
C ALA A 1033 -55.62 -18.12 -8.79
N SER A 1034 -55.83 -18.33 -10.09
CA SER A 1034 -56.28 -19.61 -10.63
C SER A 1034 -55.20 -20.68 -10.56
N LEU A 1035 -53.95 -20.34 -10.87
CA LEU A 1035 -52.81 -21.26 -10.74
C LEU A 1035 -52.31 -21.35 -9.29
N ARG A 1036 -52.49 -20.28 -8.50
CA ARG A 1036 -51.98 -20.19 -7.12
C ARG A 1036 -53.08 -19.68 -6.16
N PRO A 1037 -53.98 -20.56 -5.68
CA PRO A 1037 -55.11 -20.17 -4.82
C PRO A 1037 -54.70 -19.49 -3.51
N GLY A 1038 -53.48 -19.77 -3.02
CA GLY A 1038 -52.91 -19.15 -1.82
C GLY A 1038 -52.56 -17.67 -1.98
N LEU A 1039 -52.42 -17.17 -3.22
CA LEU A 1039 -52.24 -15.74 -3.52
C LEU A 1039 -53.56 -14.97 -3.57
N ASN A 1040 -54.71 -15.66 -3.64
CA ASN A 1040 -56.01 -15.01 -3.75
C ASN A 1040 -56.45 -14.40 -2.40
N ARG A 1041 -55.94 -13.21 -2.08
CA ARG A 1041 -56.13 -12.53 -0.79
C ARG A 1041 -56.40 -11.05 -1.01
N SER A 1042 -57.16 -10.43 -0.11
CA SER A 1042 -57.40 -8.99 -0.20
C SER A 1042 -56.10 -8.18 -0.11
N ALA A 1043 -56.03 -7.07 -0.85
CA ALA A 1043 -54.86 -6.21 -0.92
C ALA A 1043 -55.25 -4.74 -1.14
N ASN A 1044 -54.37 -3.84 -0.73
CA ASN A 1044 -54.38 -2.47 -1.20
C ASN A 1044 -53.45 -2.37 -2.42
N VAL A 1045 -53.93 -1.71 -3.46
CA VAL A 1045 -53.25 -1.59 -4.74
C VAL A 1045 -53.03 -0.11 -5.03
N THR A 1046 -51.83 0.25 -5.46
CA THR A 1046 -51.51 1.57 -5.99
C THR A 1046 -50.89 1.41 -7.38
N VAL A 1047 -51.36 2.16 -8.37
CA VAL A 1047 -50.76 2.24 -9.71
C VAL A 1047 -50.17 3.64 -9.88
N TYR A 1048 -48.89 3.72 -10.24
CA TYR A 1048 -48.15 4.97 -10.43
C TYR A 1048 -48.07 5.34 -11.92
N ASN A 1049 -47.69 6.59 -12.20
CA ASN A 1049 -47.31 7.08 -13.52
C ASN A 1049 -48.29 6.69 -14.65
N LEU A 1050 -49.60 6.73 -14.36
CA LEU A 1050 -50.63 6.32 -15.31
C LEU A 1050 -50.50 7.12 -16.63
N PRO A 1051 -50.50 6.46 -17.80
CA PRO A 1051 -50.35 7.12 -19.10
C PRO A 1051 -51.65 7.79 -19.56
N ILE A 1052 -52.33 8.53 -18.68
CA ILE A 1052 -53.66 9.09 -18.93
C ILE A 1052 -53.57 10.62 -19.08
N SER A 1053 -53.64 11.10 -20.32
CA SER A 1053 -53.55 12.53 -20.64
C SER A 1053 -54.89 13.28 -20.49
N SER A 1054 -56.02 12.61 -20.71
CA SER A 1054 -57.35 13.21 -20.73
C SER A 1054 -58.43 12.15 -20.47
N GLY A 1055 -59.50 12.46 -19.73
CA GLY A 1055 -60.51 11.46 -19.36
C GLY A 1055 -60.89 11.41 -17.89
N ASN A 1056 -61.98 10.67 -17.58
CA ASN A 1056 -62.28 10.20 -16.23
C ASN A 1056 -61.68 8.82 -16.00
N VAL A 1057 -60.81 8.75 -15.01
CA VAL A 1057 -60.11 7.52 -14.62
C VAL A 1057 -61.10 6.63 -13.88
N ALA A 1058 -61.25 5.39 -14.33
CA ALA A 1058 -61.98 4.34 -13.65
C ALA A 1058 -61.09 3.12 -13.43
N ILE A 1059 -61.41 2.35 -12.40
CA ILE A 1059 -60.80 1.04 -12.19
C ILE A 1059 -61.66 0.03 -12.96
N LEU A 1060 -61.02 -0.80 -13.76
CA LEU A 1060 -61.64 -1.89 -14.47
C LEU A 1060 -61.18 -3.21 -13.85
N LYS A 1061 -62.11 -4.15 -13.71
CA LYS A 1061 -61.85 -5.56 -13.43
C LYS A 1061 -62.26 -6.35 -14.66
N ASP A 1062 -61.32 -7.08 -15.26
CA ASP A 1062 -61.55 -7.87 -16.47
C ASP A 1062 -62.27 -7.05 -17.58
N ASN A 1063 -61.78 -5.82 -17.81
CA ASN A 1063 -62.35 -4.81 -18.74
C ASN A 1063 -63.75 -4.27 -18.41
N THR A 1064 -64.26 -4.50 -17.20
CA THR A 1064 -65.55 -3.95 -16.73
C THR A 1064 -65.35 -3.00 -15.55
N VAL A 1065 -66.09 -1.89 -15.49
CA VAL A 1065 -65.96 -0.91 -14.40
C VAL A 1065 -66.17 -1.58 -13.05
N CYS A 1066 -65.22 -1.36 -12.13
CA CYS A 1066 -65.23 -1.87 -10.76
C CYS A 1066 -65.24 -0.70 -9.77
N ASP A 1067 -66.23 -0.68 -8.88
CA ASP A 1067 -66.42 0.38 -7.88
C ASP A 1067 -67.01 -0.16 -6.57
N SER A 1068 -67.50 0.72 -5.68
CA SER A 1068 -68.09 0.33 -4.41
C SER A 1068 -69.40 -0.47 -4.53
N SER A 1069 -70.00 -0.52 -5.72
CA SER A 1069 -71.26 -1.23 -6.01
C SER A 1069 -71.07 -2.58 -6.72
N THR A 1070 -69.85 -2.89 -7.19
CA THR A 1070 -69.55 -4.15 -7.87
C THR A 1070 -69.25 -5.30 -6.90
N SER A 1071 -69.28 -6.54 -7.40
CA SER A 1071 -68.86 -7.74 -6.66
C SER A 1071 -67.82 -8.48 -7.49
N PRO A 1072 -66.53 -8.49 -7.09
CA PRO A 1072 -65.97 -7.90 -5.88
C PRO A 1072 -66.00 -6.36 -5.90
N THR A 1073 -65.96 -5.76 -4.72
CA THR A 1073 -65.94 -4.30 -4.56
C THR A 1073 -64.54 -3.74 -4.80
N CYS A 1074 -64.46 -2.65 -5.55
CA CYS A 1074 -63.26 -1.81 -5.65
C CYS A 1074 -63.49 -0.51 -4.87
N ASN A 1075 -63.08 -0.46 -3.61
CA ASN A 1075 -63.15 0.76 -2.82
C ASN A 1075 -61.95 1.66 -3.16
N ILE A 1076 -62.25 2.81 -3.75
CA ILE A 1076 -61.29 3.86 -4.04
C ILE A 1076 -60.79 4.44 -2.71
N LEU A 1077 -59.47 4.34 -2.48
CA LEU A 1077 -58.83 4.78 -1.22
C LEU A 1077 -58.38 6.24 -1.27
N GLN A 1078 -58.21 6.79 -2.47
CA GLN A 1078 -57.92 8.21 -2.71
C GLN A 1078 -58.61 8.64 -4.00
N PRO A 1079 -59.05 9.91 -4.14
CA PRO A 1079 -59.63 10.39 -5.39
C PRO A 1079 -58.75 10.02 -6.58
N LEU A 1080 -59.33 9.30 -7.55
CA LEU A 1080 -58.61 8.88 -8.75
C LEU A 1080 -58.15 10.14 -9.48
N ASN A 1081 -56.85 10.23 -9.70
CA ASN A 1081 -56.25 11.31 -10.47
C ASN A 1081 -55.45 10.73 -11.64
N ARG A 1082 -55.03 11.59 -12.55
CA ARG A 1082 -54.42 11.18 -13.82
C ARG A 1082 -52.99 10.63 -13.68
N SER A 1083 -52.38 10.71 -12.50
CA SER A 1083 -51.03 10.19 -12.24
C SER A 1083 -51.02 8.94 -11.35
N THR A 1084 -52.02 8.77 -10.47
CA THR A 1084 -52.01 7.71 -9.47
C THR A 1084 -53.42 7.25 -9.09
N ALA A 1085 -53.65 5.94 -9.16
CA ALA A 1085 -54.88 5.30 -8.70
C ALA A 1085 -54.59 4.42 -7.48
N ARG A 1086 -55.41 4.52 -6.44
CA ARG A 1086 -55.28 3.68 -5.23
C ARG A 1086 -56.62 3.13 -4.79
N PHE A 1087 -56.70 1.82 -4.65
CA PHE A 1087 -57.93 1.10 -4.36
C PHE A 1087 -57.67 -0.19 -3.60
N ASN A 1088 -58.71 -0.81 -3.05
CA ASN A 1088 -58.62 -2.15 -2.48
C ASN A 1088 -59.22 -3.20 -3.41
N VAL A 1089 -58.76 -4.45 -3.24
CA VAL A 1089 -59.33 -5.63 -3.89
C VAL A 1089 -59.60 -6.70 -2.84
N THR A 1090 -60.67 -7.49 -3.01
CA THR A 1090 -61.02 -8.59 -2.10
C THR A 1090 -60.66 -9.97 -2.66
N GLU A 1091 -60.55 -10.07 -3.98
CA GLU A 1091 -60.12 -11.25 -4.74
C GLU A 1091 -59.35 -10.79 -5.99
N TRP A 1092 -58.55 -11.69 -6.56
CA TRP A 1092 -57.67 -11.37 -7.67
C TRP A 1092 -58.15 -11.91 -9.03
N SER A 1093 -58.13 -11.01 -10.01
CA SER A 1093 -58.17 -11.26 -11.45
C SER A 1093 -57.26 -10.21 -12.13
N GLU A 1094 -57.58 -9.77 -13.35
CA GLU A 1094 -56.90 -8.63 -13.97
C GLU A 1094 -57.61 -7.32 -13.61
N TYR A 1095 -56.88 -6.39 -12.98
CA TYR A 1095 -57.35 -5.03 -12.72
C TYR A 1095 -56.57 -4.06 -13.59
N SER A 1096 -57.25 -3.14 -14.25
CA SER A 1096 -56.63 -2.06 -15.02
C SER A 1096 -57.20 -0.72 -14.65
N VAL A 1097 -56.47 0.33 -15.00
CA VAL A 1097 -56.88 1.72 -14.79
C VAL A 1097 -56.90 2.38 -16.15
N ASP A 1098 -58.09 2.80 -16.57
CA ASP A 1098 -58.29 3.36 -17.91
C ASP A 1098 -59.30 4.51 -17.88
N VAL A 1099 -59.40 5.22 -19.00
CA VAL A 1099 -60.38 6.25 -19.25
C VAL A 1099 -61.70 5.59 -19.63
N THR A 1100 -62.77 5.99 -18.95
CA THR A 1100 -64.13 5.64 -19.36
C THR A 1100 -64.82 6.84 -19.99
N SER A 1101 -65.50 6.61 -21.11
CA SER A 1101 -66.38 7.57 -21.77
C SER A 1101 -67.82 7.06 -21.76
N ILE A 1102 -68.79 7.98 -21.81
CA ILE A 1102 -70.18 7.66 -22.05
C ILE A 1102 -70.41 7.69 -23.55
N THR A 1103 -70.90 6.59 -24.12
CA THR A 1103 -71.24 6.54 -25.54
C THR A 1103 -72.48 7.37 -25.85
N VAL A 1104 -72.44 8.06 -26.99
CA VAL A 1104 -73.53 8.85 -27.55
C VAL A 1104 -73.92 8.23 -28.89
N SER A 1105 -75.11 7.64 -28.94
CA SER A 1105 -75.70 7.00 -30.13
C SER A 1105 -76.94 7.73 -30.66
N SER A 1106 -77.40 8.78 -29.96
CA SER A 1106 -78.54 9.58 -30.37
C SER A 1106 -78.42 11.01 -29.84
N CYS A 1107 -79.18 11.95 -30.43
CA CYS A 1107 -79.28 13.31 -29.93
C CYS A 1107 -79.80 13.32 -28.49
N GLN A 1108 -78.99 13.80 -27.54
CA GLN A 1108 -79.29 13.76 -26.11
C GLN A 1108 -78.63 14.90 -25.34
N ALA A 1109 -79.03 15.07 -24.08
CA ALA A 1109 -78.40 16.00 -23.16
C ALA A 1109 -77.21 15.35 -22.42
N LEU A 1110 -76.07 16.04 -22.38
CA LEU A 1110 -74.87 15.66 -21.65
C LEU A 1110 -74.96 16.27 -20.23
N ASN A 1111 -75.44 15.47 -19.29
CA ASN A 1111 -75.87 15.96 -17.97
C ASN A 1111 -74.86 15.75 -16.83
N THR A 1112 -73.76 15.02 -17.07
CA THR A 1112 -72.85 14.60 -15.99
C THR A 1112 -71.55 15.41 -16.01
N ASN A 1113 -71.26 16.11 -14.91
CA ASN A 1113 -70.03 16.90 -14.77
C ASN A 1113 -68.78 16.02 -14.87
N ASN A 1114 -67.69 16.60 -15.36
CA ASN A 1114 -66.38 15.95 -15.50
C ASN A 1114 -66.33 14.77 -16.50
N MET A 1115 -67.38 14.46 -17.25
CA MET A 1115 -67.39 13.26 -18.12
C MET A 1115 -66.80 13.48 -19.52
N TYR A 1116 -66.31 12.38 -20.09
CA TYR A 1116 -66.02 12.24 -21.51
C TYR A 1116 -67.19 11.56 -22.22
N TYR A 1117 -67.56 12.07 -23.38
CA TYR A 1117 -68.65 11.55 -24.21
C TYR A 1117 -68.13 11.30 -25.63
N ASP A 1118 -68.32 10.08 -26.12
CA ASP A 1118 -67.88 9.69 -27.47
C ASP A 1118 -69.10 9.46 -28.36
N LEU A 1119 -69.18 10.21 -29.46
CA LEU A 1119 -70.13 9.94 -30.53
C LEU A 1119 -69.64 8.72 -31.31
N ILE A 1120 -70.47 7.68 -31.40
CA ILE A 1120 -70.09 6.40 -32.03
C ILE A 1120 -70.80 6.14 -33.36
N GLU A 1121 -71.75 7.00 -33.75
CA GLU A 1121 -72.47 6.90 -35.01
C GLU A 1121 -73.01 8.28 -35.45
N ASP A 1122 -73.41 8.39 -36.72
CA ASP A 1122 -74.05 9.60 -37.24
C ASP A 1122 -75.45 9.76 -36.63
N ILE A 1123 -75.74 10.94 -36.08
CA ILE A 1123 -77.01 11.23 -35.39
C ILE A 1123 -77.73 12.41 -36.05
N SER A 1124 -79.07 12.42 -35.95
CA SER A 1124 -79.88 13.51 -36.51
C SER A 1124 -81.08 13.90 -35.65
N SER A 1125 -81.49 15.15 -35.74
CA SER A 1125 -82.67 15.70 -35.04
C SER A 1125 -83.45 16.69 -35.91
N VAL A 1126 -84.77 16.73 -35.71
CA VAL A 1126 -85.68 17.70 -36.34
C VAL A 1126 -85.47 19.14 -35.84
N THR A 1127 -84.95 19.32 -34.63
CA THR A 1127 -84.66 20.62 -34.00
C THR A 1127 -83.20 20.67 -33.53
N GLY A 1128 -82.91 20.86 -32.24
CA GLY A 1128 -81.55 20.76 -31.69
C GLY A 1128 -81.10 19.32 -31.46
N CYS A 1129 -79.79 19.06 -31.39
CA CYS A 1129 -79.27 17.69 -31.19
C CYS A 1129 -78.59 17.46 -29.84
N ILE A 1130 -77.43 18.08 -29.58
CA ILE A 1130 -76.68 17.85 -28.33
C ILE A 1130 -76.84 19.05 -27.39
N GLU A 1131 -77.31 18.82 -26.16
CA GLU A 1131 -77.37 19.85 -25.11
C GLU A 1131 -76.37 19.58 -23.99
N VAL A 1132 -75.38 20.46 -23.81
CA VAL A 1132 -74.35 20.35 -22.78
C VAL A 1132 -74.85 21.03 -21.49
N ASN A 1133 -75.40 20.23 -20.59
CA ASN A 1133 -76.04 20.69 -19.34
C ASN A 1133 -75.11 20.65 -18.12
N ALA A 1134 -73.89 20.12 -18.24
CA ALA A 1134 -72.90 20.02 -17.19
C ALA A 1134 -71.56 20.70 -17.56
N SER A 1135 -70.75 21.04 -16.56
CA SER A 1135 -69.41 21.65 -16.71
C SER A 1135 -68.31 20.59 -16.71
N ASN A 1136 -67.11 20.95 -17.20
CA ASN A 1136 -65.95 20.06 -17.35
C ASN A 1136 -66.22 18.86 -18.28
N ILE A 1137 -66.99 19.06 -19.35
CA ILE A 1137 -67.32 17.99 -20.31
C ILE A 1137 -66.33 17.99 -21.46
N THR A 1138 -65.92 16.81 -21.91
CA THR A 1138 -65.35 16.63 -23.26
C THR A 1138 -66.27 15.79 -24.11
N PHE A 1139 -66.69 16.32 -25.24
CA PHE A 1139 -67.48 15.62 -26.25
C PHE A 1139 -66.63 15.47 -27.51
N ASP A 1140 -66.33 14.22 -27.88
CA ASP A 1140 -65.57 13.87 -29.08
C ASP A 1140 -66.50 13.25 -30.12
N GLY A 1141 -66.54 13.86 -31.30
CA GLY A 1141 -67.35 13.44 -32.42
C GLY A 1141 -66.76 12.25 -33.20
N HIS A 1142 -65.46 11.94 -33.04
CA HIS A 1142 -64.75 10.89 -33.79
C HIS A 1142 -64.94 10.90 -35.32
N GLY A 1143 -65.26 12.06 -35.89
CA GLY A 1143 -65.55 12.26 -37.32
C GLY A 1143 -67.01 12.01 -37.72
N HIS A 1144 -67.87 11.58 -36.80
CA HIS A 1144 -69.29 11.34 -37.05
C HIS A 1144 -70.09 12.62 -37.25
N THR A 1145 -71.18 12.50 -38.01
CA THR A 1145 -72.03 13.61 -38.41
C THR A 1145 -73.19 13.82 -37.44
N ILE A 1146 -73.32 15.06 -36.95
CA ILE A 1146 -74.47 15.58 -36.20
C ILE A 1146 -75.32 16.43 -37.14
N THR A 1147 -76.42 15.86 -37.65
CA THR A 1147 -77.35 16.58 -38.52
C THR A 1147 -78.50 17.18 -37.70
N TYR A 1148 -78.45 18.49 -37.44
CA TYR A 1148 -79.48 19.17 -36.66
C TYR A 1148 -80.46 19.92 -37.55
N GLY A 1149 -81.66 20.20 -37.04
CA GLY A 1149 -82.66 21.05 -37.69
C GLY A 1149 -83.17 20.51 -39.03
N THR A 1150 -83.44 19.21 -39.16
CA THR A 1150 -83.97 18.65 -40.42
C THR A 1150 -85.42 19.09 -40.73
N GLY A 1151 -86.17 19.55 -39.74
CA GLY A 1151 -87.57 19.95 -39.87
C GLY A 1151 -87.90 21.33 -39.26
N GLY A 1152 -86.90 22.13 -38.90
CA GLY A 1152 -87.10 23.45 -38.31
C GLY A 1152 -85.85 24.04 -37.65
N LYS A 1153 -86.07 25.06 -36.81
CA LYS A 1153 -85.02 25.78 -36.07
C LYS A 1153 -84.40 24.93 -34.97
N GLY A 1154 -83.08 25.06 -34.78
CA GLY A 1154 -82.38 24.40 -33.69
C GLY A 1154 -80.87 24.62 -33.71
N GLN A 1155 -80.18 24.08 -32.70
CA GLN A 1155 -78.73 24.13 -32.54
C GLN A 1155 -78.12 22.72 -32.65
N GLY A 1156 -76.98 22.60 -33.33
CA GLY A 1156 -76.25 21.33 -33.42
C GLY A 1156 -75.77 20.87 -32.05
N ILE A 1157 -74.97 21.71 -31.41
CA ILE A 1157 -74.52 21.55 -30.03
C ILE A 1157 -74.80 22.86 -29.27
N ASN A 1158 -75.48 22.79 -28.14
CA ASN A 1158 -75.85 23.94 -27.31
C ASN A 1158 -75.26 23.82 -25.90
N ALA A 1159 -74.58 24.85 -25.41
CA ALA A 1159 -74.14 24.96 -24.02
C ALA A 1159 -74.41 26.37 -23.48
N THR A 1160 -75.03 26.48 -22.30
CA THR A 1160 -75.34 27.78 -21.67
C THR A 1160 -74.95 27.79 -20.19
N ASN A 1161 -74.22 28.82 -19.75
CA ASN A 1161 -73.78 28.98 -18.35
C ASN A 1161 -72.98 27.77 -17.84
N LYS A 1162 -71.92 27.40 -18.56
CA LYS A 1162 -71.04 26.25 -18.29
C LYS A 1162 -69.57 26.64 -18.29
N VAL A 1163 -68.73 25.80 -17.68
CA VAL A 1163 -67.28 26.04 -17.63
C VAL A 1163 -66.55 24.82 -18.17
N ASN A 1164 -65.47 25.04 -18.91
CA ASN A 1164 -64.52 24.02 -19.36
C ASN A 1164 -65.16 22.90 -20.21
N ILE A 1165 -65.83 23.30 -21.28
CA ILE A 1165 -66.39 22.39 -22.29
C ILE A 1165 -65.40 22.22 -23.42
N THR A 1166 -65.05 20.98 -23.75
CA THR A 1166 -64.28 20.65 -24.95
C THR A 1166 -65.18 19.96 -25.95
N ILE A 1167 -65.33 20.52 -27.15
CA ILE A 1167 -66.03 19.89 -28.28
C ILE A 1167 -65.00 19.64 -29.36
N LYS A 1168 -64.82 18.38 -29.79
CA LYS A 1168 -63.83 18.07 -30.80
C LYS A 1168 -64.27 17.01 -31.81
N SER A 1169 -63.62 17.01 -32.96
CA SER A 1169 -63.74 15.99 -34.02
C SER A 1169 -65.16 15.72 -34.55
N ALA A 1170 -66.15 16.61 -34.36
CA ALA A 1170 -67.51 16.39 -34.86
C ALA A 1170 -67.73 17.05 -36.23
N ILE A 1171 -68.53 16.41 -37.10
CA ILE A 1171 -69.06 17.04 -38.32
C ILE A 1171 -70.48 17.53 -38.02
N ILE A 1172 -70.68 18.83 -37.85
CA ILE A 1172 -71.97 19.39 -37.45
C ILE A 1172 -72.63 20.05 -38.66
N ALA A 1173 -73.72 19.46 -39.14
CA ALA A 1173 -74.40 19.89 -40.35
C ALA A 1173 -75.86 20.28 -40.09
N LYS A 1174 -76.32 21.39 -40.69
CA LYS A 1174 -77.74 21.74 -40.71
C LYS A 1174 -78.46 20.97 -41.83
N GLY A 1175 -79.61 20.40 -41.51
CA GLY A 1175 -80.37 19.53 -42.41
C GLY A 1175 -81.38 20.21 -43.36
N SER A 1176 -81.72 21.49 -43.17
CA SER A 1176 -82.68 22.21 -44.03
C SER A 1176 -82.32 23.69 -44.25
N GLU A 1177 -82.60 24.23 -45.44
CA GLU A 1177 -82.23 25.58 -45.88
C GLU A 1177 -83.28 26.67 -45.58
N SER A 1178 -84.35 26.36 -44.83
CA SER A 1178 -85.55 27.21 -44.80
C SER A 1178 -85.67 28.17 -43.61
N ASP A 1179 -84.67 28.27 -42.72
CA ASP A 1179 -84.83 28.90 -41.41
C ASP A 1179 -83.69 29.85 -41.01
N ALA A 1180 -84.01 30.98 -40.38
CA ALA A 1180 -83.03 31.92 -39.80
C ALA A 1180 -82.67 31.57 -38.34
N ASN A 1181 -81.46 31.95 -37.91
CA ASN A 1181 -80.86 31.73 -36.57
C ASN A 1181 -80.46 30.27 -36.24
N ASN A 1182 -79.89 29.53 -37.19
CA ASN A 1182 -79.37 28.18 -36.96
C ASN A 1182 -77.89 28.20 -36.58
N TYR A 1183 -77.56 27.66 -35.40
CA TYR A 1183 -76.18 27.62 -34.90
C TYR A 1183 -75.64 26.20 -34.90
N GLY A 1184 -74.50 25.96 -35.53
CA GLY A 1184 -73.84 24.65 -35.48
C GLY A 1184 -73.40 24.33 -34.05
N ILE A 1185 -72.68 25.26 -33.43
CA ILE A 1185 -72.37 25.24 -32.00
C ILE A 1185 -72.81 26.59 -31.41
N LEU A 1186 -73.62 26.56 -30.36
CA LEU A 1186 -74.02 27.73 -29.58
C LEU A 1186 -73.43 27.63 -28.17
N LEU A 1187 -72.54 28.55 -27.83
CA LEU A 1187 -72.00 28.71 -26.48
C LEU A 1187 -72.45 30.08 -25.93
N SER A 1188 -73.28 30.07 -24.89
CA SER A 1188 -73.78 31.30 -24.24
C SER A 1188 -73.33 31.35 -22.79
N GLU A 1189 -72.62 32.39 -22.36
CA GLU A 1189 -72.09 32.50 -20.99
C GLU A 1189 -71.21 31.29 -20.61
N VAL A 1190 -70.35 30.83 -21.53
CA VAL A 1190 -69.46 29.67 -21.32
C VAL A 1190 -68.02 30.13 -21.12
N GLU A 1191 -67.34 29.60 -20.10
CA GLU A 1191 -65.96 29.98 -19.73
C GLU A 1191 -64.96 28.84 -19.96
N ASN A 1192 -63.67 29.17 -20.19
CA ASN A 1192 -62.53 28.23 -20.27
C ASN A 1192 -62.72 27.01 -21.19
N SER A 1193 -63.42 27.17 -22.32
CA SER A 1193 -63.86 26.07 -23.17
C SER A 1193 -63.09 26.01 -24.49
N THR A 1194 -62.94 24.80 -25.05
CA THR A 1194 -62.14 24.53 -26.26
C THR A 1194 -63.01 23.93 -27.36
N ILE A 1195 -62.93 24.47 -28.57
CA ILE A 1195 -63.55 23.88 -29.77
C ILE A 1195 -62.40 23.59 -30.74
N ILE A 1196 -62.18 22.32 -31.10
CA ILE A 1196 -61.02 21.93 -31.90
C ILE A 1196 -61.36 20.82 -32.90
N ASN A 1197 -60.83 20.90 -34.12
CA ASN A 1197 -60.99 19.88 -35.17
C ASN A 1197 -62.46 19.53 -35.54
N ASN A 1198 -63.39 20.48 -35.40
CA ASN A 1198 -64.77 20.27 -35.84
C ASN A 1198 -64.99 20.81 -37.26
N THR A 1199 -65.80 20.11 -38.06
CA THR A 1199 -66.27 20.61 -39.36
C THR A 1199 -67.71 21.08 -39.22
N ILE A 1200 -67.97 22.38 -39.38
CA ILE A 1200 -69.30 22.95 -39.19
C ILE A 1200 -69.86 23.42 -40.54
N ARG A 1201 -71.00 22.86 -40.95
CA ARG A 1201 -71.74 23.20 -42.18
C ARG A 1201 -73.14 23.67 -41.83
N THR A 1202 -73.32 24.98 -41.72
CA THR A 1202 -74.63 25.59 -41.50
C THR A 1202 -75.18 26.13 -42.82
N ASN A 1203 -76.36 25.68 -43.23
CA ASN A 1203 -77.15 26.28 -44.31
C ASN A 1203 -78.41 26.92 -43.70
N GLY A 1204 -78.82 28.07 -44.23
CA GLY A 1204 -79.96 28.84 -43.73
C GLY A 1204 -80.15 30.12 -44.51
#